data_AF-A0A7X6I875-F1
#
_entry.id   AF-A0A7X6I875-F1
#
_cell.length_a   1.000
_cell.length_b   1.000
_cell.length_c   1.000
_cell.angle_alpha   90.00
_cell.angle_beta   90.00
_cell.angle_gamma   90.00
#
_symmetry.space_group_name_H-M   'P 1'
#
loop_
_entity.id
_entity.type
_entity.pdbx_description
1 polymer ?
#
loop_
_entity_poly.entity_id
_entity_poly.type
_entity_poly.pdbx_seq_one_letter_code
_entity_poly.pdbx_strand_id
1 'polypeptide(L)'
;MSIEKALQDLVNKFEKAATGLFDLTGRYTVNFDQGTYGCAIAKPTKRMKNALGVDREILVVASNFKDQQQRTIKLIKREIETSAGRYENTIAIVLHQDPEGNGKLKNWGRDQGLSVLPLLGSEDYKKSADLERALCFELYSHDPFDITGPVSDDANFFGRRDEAIELARKLQRGQIRSCLGIRKVGKTSIINRVLAEISAHHRCVALMVDCSRDDVWSLTGTQLLDSLAASAEFAAHTESRYASFAPNSSATDLATARERLQRLLLKLEHPLVLVFDEVDYITPGSPTNPTWKSEFNPFWRNLRAVYQECTRQGHHMSILVGGVSTYWFTVESIDGVENAALAFVPEEYLSPMPEGATVAMIKRLGKVAGLQIDDNAATQIARASGNMPYWARKCASYIHRHISTAERPCPLSVDRTSPLLDSFVTEEGAAISEVALRHLFRVHPQLLDATRKCTAGMAKDVPEPLRRVLKRYGVLASDDSLSGAMITRGFEALVSVLPVIPESSDVTSDGSEATDGLTEWAEELAALGMRRNILERRLREIALNFLRFSALSAGKPSEAKDRALAILPEAQREAFKHLSAEDVVSRFLWTDLTKLVAKEWTLFSRLLGDKDSFIRHCDIINDRFDAHAKAADLADFALYRRSLSFLESRMSKIQ
;
A
#
# COMPACT_ATOMS: atom_id res chain seq x y z
N MET A 1 -44.38 9.90 22.40
CA MET A 1 -43.19 9.91 23.28
C MET A 1 -42.35 11.12 22.88
N SER A 2 -41.90 11.98 23.80
CA SER A 2 -41.03 13.12 23.41
C SER A 2 -39.73 12.61 22.81
N ILE A 3 -39.13 13.37 21.88
CA ILE A 3 -37.85 13.01 21.24
C ILE A 3 -36.78 12.78 22.31
N GLU A 4 -36.71 13.65 23.31
CA GLU A 4 -35.78 13.52 24.45
C GLU A 4 -35.99 12.23 25.24
N LYS A 5 -37.24 11.82 25.49
CA LYS A 5 -37.53 10.56 26.18
C LYS A 5 -37.06 9.36 25.37
N ALA A 6 -37.24 9.38 24.05
CA ALA A 6 -36.75 8.30 23.17
C ALA A 6 -35.21 8.18 23.17
N LEU A 7 -34.51 9.32 23.21
CA LEU A 7 -33.05 9.35 23.28
C LEU A 7 -32.55 8.90 24.66
N GLN A 8 -33.19 9.33 25.73
CA GLN A 8 -32.89 8.87 27.09
C GLN A 8 -33.14 7.36 27.23
N ASP A 9 -34.21 6.83 26.65
CA ASP A 9 -34.50 5.40 26.68
C ASP A 9 -33.42 4.56 25.97
N LEU A 10 -32.87 5.05 24.85
CA LEU A 10 -31.71 4.43 24.18
C LEU A 10 -30.48 4.40 25.08
N VAL A 11 -30.13 5.54 25.69
CA VAL A 11 -28.97 5.64 26.60
C VAL A 11 -29.17 4.77 27.84
N ASN A 12 -30.36 4.73 28.43
CA ASN A 12 -30.70 3.91 29.59
C ASN A 12 -30.60 2.40 29.27
N LYS A 13 -31.04 1.99 28.08
CA LYS A 13 -30.85 0.60 27.61
C LYS A 13 -29.38 0.25 27.50
N PHE A 14 -28.59 1.13 26.89
CA PHE A 14 -27.14 0.96 26.77
C PHE A 14 -26.47 0.89 28.14
N GLU A 15 -26.79 1.79 29.08
CA GLU A 15 -26.21 1.77 30.44
C GLU A 15 -26.43 0.43 31.14
N LYS A 16 -27.67 -0.09 31.09
CA LYS A 16 -27.99 -1.40 31.70
C LYS A 16 -27.14 -2.50 31.09
N ALA A 17 -27.04 -2.55 29.76
CA ALA A 17 -26.21 -3.52 29.05
C ALA A 17 -24.71 -3.32 29.29
N ALA A 18 -24.26 -2.08 29.51
CA ALA A 18 -22.87 -1.69 29.72
C ALA A 18 -22.36 -1.90 31.16
N THR A 19 -23.23 -2.36 32.07
CA THR A 19 -22.86 -2.62 33.47
C THR A 19 -21.63 -3.52 33.56
N GLY A 20 -20.57 -3.03 34.23
CA GLY A 20 -19.30 -3.75 34.38
C GLY A 20 -18.35 -3.66 33.17
N LEU A 21 -18.76 -3.01 32.09
CA LEU A 21 -17.92 -2.69 30.92
C LEU A 21 -17.50 -1.23 30.93
N PHE A 22 -18.46 -0.33 31.18
CA PHE A 22 -18.27 1.11 31.23
C PHE A 22 -18.92 1.71 32.47
N ASP A 23 -18.35 2.82 32.94
CA ASP A 23 -18.98 3.73 33.90
C ASP A 23 -19.47 4.97 33.13
N LEU A 24 -20.79 5.17 33.07
CA LEU A 24 -21.37 6.27 32.31
C LEU A 24 -21.41 7.54 33.17
N THR A 25 -20.69 8.56 32.70
CA THR A 25 -20.67 9.90 33.28
C THR A 25 -21.25 10.92 32.29
N GLY A 26 -21.62 12.10 32.77
CA GLY A 26 -21.98 13.25 31.92
C GLY A 26 -23.01 12.98 30.83
N ARG A 27 -24.30 13.05 31.18
CA ARG A 27 -25.41 12.92 30.21
C ARG A 27 -25.96 14.28 29.85
N TYR A 28 -26.19 14.51 28.56
CA TYR A 28 -26.74 15.76 28.07
C TYR A 28 -27.43 15.57 26.73
N THR A 29 -28.25 16.53 26.35
CA THR A 29 -28.89 16.59 25.03
C THR A 29 -28.26 17.72 24.25
N VAL A 30 -27.99 17.51 22.96
CA VAL A 30 -27.45 18.55 22.08
C VAL A 30 -28.25 18.65 20.79
N ASN A 31 -28.47 19.89 20.35
CA ASN A 31 -29.10 20.18 19.06
C ASN A 31 -28.03 20.51 18.02
N PHE A 32 -28.12 19.91 16.84
CA PHE A 32 -27.16 20.10 15.75
C PHE A 32 -27.81 19.82 14.39
N ASP A 33 -27.61 20.70 13.41
CA ASP A 33 -28.16 20.61 12.05
C ASP A 33 -29.63 20.13 12.01
N GLN A 34 -30.48 20.81 12.79
CA GLN A 34 -31.92 20.54 12.95
C GLN A 34 -32.29 19.18 13.57
N GLY A 35 -31.31 18.43 14.09
CA GLY A 35 -31.50 17.20 14.84
C GLY A 35 -31.24 17.35 16.34
N THR A 36 -31.86 16.50 17.14
CA THR A 36 -31.63 16.38 18.59
C THR A 36 -30.94 15.05 18.88
N TYR A 37 -29.88 15.08 19.67
CA TYR A 37 -29.05 13.93 20.02
C TYR A 37 -28.92 13.79 21.53
N GLY A 38 -28.94 12.56 22.02
CA GLY A 38 -28.59 12.27 23.41
C GLY A 38 -27.11 11.91 23.48
N CYS A 39 -26.36 12.51 24.39
CA CYS A 39 -24.94 12.24 24.58
C CYS A 39 -24.70 11.67 25.97
N ALA A 40 -23.74 10.75 26.07
CA ALA A 40 -23.21 10.24 27.32
C ALA A 40 -21.70 9.99 27.19
N ILE A 41 -20.99 10.03 28.31
CA ILE A 41 -19.55 9.79 28.35
C ILE A 41 -19.31 8.42 29.00
N ALA A 42 -18.79 7.47 28.24
CA ALA A 42 -18.52 6.12 28.72
C ALA A 42 -17.05 5.97 29.12
N LYS A 43 -16.78 5.82 30.42
CA LYS A 43 -15.43 5.54 30.94
C LYS A 43 -15.18 4.03 30.93
N PRO A 44 -14.24 3.52 30.11
CA PRO A 44 -14.02 2.07 30.00
C PRO A 44 -13.34 1.50 31.25
N THR A 45 -13.79 0.31 31.67
CA THR A 45 -13.09 -0.51 32.68
C THR A 45 -11.72 -0.99 32.16
N LYS A 46 -10.83 -1.46 33.05
CA LYS A 46 -9.52 -2.00 32.64
C LYS A 46 -9.62 -3.09 31.56
N ARG A 47 -10.68 -3.91 31.63
CA ARG A 47 -10.99 -4.92 30.63
C ARG A 47 -11.33 -4.29 29.28
N MET A 48 -12.23 -3.31 29.25
CA MET A 48 -12.60 -2.63 28.00
C MET A 48 -11.48 -1.76 27.44
N LYS A 49 -10.65 -1.13 28.27
CA LYS A 49 -9.43 -0.45 27.81
C LYS A 49 -8.52 -1.38 27.03
N ASN A 50 -8.33 -2.59 27.52
CA ASN A 50 -7.52 -3.60 26.86
C ASN A 50 -8.15 -4.13 25.56
N ALA A 51 -9.46 -4.38 25.57
CA ALA A 51 -10.20 -4.89 24.41
C ALA A 51 -10.30 -3.85 23.28
N LEU A 52 -10.68 -2.61 23.62
CA LEU A 52 -10.87 -1.54 22.63
C LEU A 52 -9.56 -0.82 22.27
N GLY A 53 -8.49 -1.02 23.04
CA GLY A 53 -7.20 -0.35 22.83
C GLY A 53 -7.22 1.15 23.14
N VAL A 54 -8.08 1.60 24.06
CA VAL A 54 -8.28 3.01 24.41
C VAL A 54 -7.94 3.28 25.87
N ASP A 55 -7.49 4.50 26.17
CA ASP A 55 -7.21 4.94 27.55
C ASP A 55 -8.15 6.04 28.04
N ARG A 56 -8.76 6.78 27.11
CA ARG A 56 -9.64 7.92 27.38
C ARG A 56 -11.12 7.52 27.46
N GLU A 57 -11.95 8.49 27.83
CA GLU A 57 -13.41 8.32 27.85
C GLU A 57 -13.98 8.31 26.43
N ILE A 58 -14.95 7.44 26.15
CA ILE A 58 -15.55 7.30 24.82
C ILE A 58 -16.86 8.08 24.77
N LEU A 59 -17.06 8.86 23.71
CA LEU A 59 -18.34 9.52 23.46
C LEU A 59 -19.39 8.52 22.96
N VAL A 60 -20.55 8.51 23.61
CA VAL A 60 -21.73 7.77 23.20
C VAL A 60 -22.78 8.75 22.68
N VAL A 61 -23.22 8.56 21.44
CA VAL A 61 -24.24 9.40 20.80
C VAL A 61 -25.47 8.56 20.47
N ALA A 62 -26.61 8.94 21.03
CA ALA A 62 -27.91 8.38 20.72
C ALA A 62 -28.66 9.26 19.71
N SER A 63 -29.28 8.61 18.73
CA SER A 63 -30.15 9.25 17.74
C SER A 63 -31.39 8.37 17.49
N ASN A 64 -32.54 9.00 17.33
CA ASN A 64 -33.81 8.30 17.06
C ASN A 64 -34.24 8.40 15.59
N PHE A 65 -33.35 8.84 14.70
CA PHE A 65 -33.64 8.96 13.27
C PHE A 65 -33.91 7.59 12.65
N LYS A 66 -34.93 7.54 11.79
CA LYS A 66 -35.27 6.36 10.99
C LYS A 66 -34.31 6.15 9.82
N ASP A 67 -33.65 7.22 9.39
CA ASP A 67 -32.61 7.23 8.37
C ASP A 67 -31.44 8.09 8.91
N GLN A 68 -30.27 7.47 9.05
CA GLN A 68 -29.07 8.18 9.50
C GLN A 68 -28.52 9.06 8.39
N GLN A 69 -27.86 10.15 8.76
CA GLN A 69 -27.24 11.09 7.84
C GLN A 69 -25.83 11.45 8.31
N GLN A 70 -24.98 11.94 7.38
CA GLN A 70 -23.59 12.31 7.67
C GLN A 70 -23.44 13.35 8.79
N ARG A 71 -24.48 14.15 9.07
CA ARG A 71 -24.49 15.12 10.18
C ARG A 71 -24.22 14.50 11.55
N THR A 72 -24.55 13.21 11.75
CA THR A 72 -24.26 12.50 13.01
C THR A 72 -22.74 12.39 13.23
N ILE A 73 -21.94 12.14 12.17
CA ILE A 73 -20.48 12.08 12.26
C ILE A 73 -19.87 13.47 12.49
N LYS A 74 -20.42 14.50 11.85
CA LYS A 74 -20.01 15.90 12.07
C LYS A 74 -20.21 16.33 13.52
N LEU A 75 -21.35 15.97 14.12
CA LEU A 75 -21.60 16.20 15.54
C LEU A 75 -20.54 15.52 16.41
N ILE A 76 -20.30 14.23 16.19
CA ILE A 76 -19.34 13.45 17.00
C ILE A 76 -17.96 14.12 16.99
N LYS A 77 -17.46 14.51 15.81
CA LYS A 77 -16.18 15.21 15.69
C LYS A 77 -16.16 16.53 16.47
N ARG A 78 -17.20 17.35 16.32
CA ARG A 78 -17.32 18.62 17.04
C ARG A 78 -17.25 18.41 18.56
N GLU A 79 -17.97 17.42 19.09
CA GLU A 79 -17.99 17.14 20.52
C GLU A 79 -16.62 16.62 21.02
N ILE A 80 -15.95 15.75 20.23
CA ILE A 80 -14.59 15.28 20.53
C ILE A 80 -13.60 16.45 20.55
N GLU A 81 -13.63 17.34 19.56
CA GLU A 81 -12.78 18.53 19.48
C GLU A 81 -13.05 19.48 20.65
N THR A 82 -14.33 19.74 20.96
CA THR A 82 -14.75 20.60 22.07
C THR A 82 -14.31 20.07 23.43
N SER A 83 -14.11 18.75 23.55
CA SER A 83 -13.63 18.11 24.79
C SER A 83 -12.18 18.45 25.14
N ALA A 84 -11.45 19.16 24.27
CA ALA A 84 -10.05 19.55 24.45
C ALA A 84 -9.13 18.36 24.78
N GLY A 85 -9.37 17.21 24.13
CA GLY A 85 -8.58 15.99 24.29
C GLY A 85 -8.98 15.10 25.46
N ARG A 86 -10.09 15.41 26.17
CA ARG A 86 -10.64 14.54 27.21
C ARG A 86 -11.18 13.24 26.64
N TYR A 87 -11.85 13.29 25.49
CA TYR A 87 -12.42 12.12 24.85
C TYR A 87 -11.40 11.39 23.98
N GLU A 88 -11.65 10.10 23.78
CA GLU A 88 -10.98 9.31 22.76
C GLU A 88 -11.35 9.88 21.39
N ASN A 89 -10.34 10.13 20.55
CA ASN A 89 -10.54 10.84 19.29
C ASN A 89 -10.67 9.91 18.08
N THR A 90 -10.40 8.62 18.25
CA THR A 90 -10.47 7.62 17.17
C THR A 90 -11.70 6.74 17.23
N ILE A 91 -12.47 6.72 18.34
CA ILE A 91 -13.60 5.80 18.55
C ILE A 91 -14.80 6.54 19.14
N ALA A 92 -16.00 6.24 18.62
CA ALA A 92 -17.27 6.66 19.21
C ALA A 92 -18.34 5.55 19.12
N ILE A 93 -19.24 5.49 20.10
CA ILE A 93 -20.38 4.56 20.10
C ILE A 93 -21.63 5.31 19.62
N VAL A 94 -22.36 4.75 18.66
CA VAL A 94 -23.59 5.37 18.15
C VAL A 94 -24.79 4.46 18.37
N LEU A 95 -25.74 4.88 19.20
CA LEU A 95 -27.03 4.21 19.39
C LEU A 95 -28.02 4.77 18.38
N HIS A 96 -28.59 3.94 17.51
CA HIS A 96 -29.51 4.42 16.45
C HIS A 96 -30.73 3.52 16.24
N GLN A 97 -31.66 3.95 15.39
CA GLN A 97 -32.91 3.25 15.06
C GLN A 97 -33.07 2.97 13.55
N ASP A 98 -32.07 3.30 12.73
CA ASP A 98 -32.04 3.02 11.29
C ASP A 98 -31.56 1.57 11.03
N PRO A 99 -32.37 0.69 10.42
CA PRO A 99 -31.98 -0.69 10.08
C PRO A 99 -30.75 -0.80 9.18
N GLU A 100 -30.48 0.20 8.34
CA GLU A 100 -29.30 0.27 7.47
C GLU A 100 -28.18 1.15 8.07
N GLY A 101 -28.42 1.71 9.25
CA GLY A 101 -27.56 2.69 9.89
C GLY A 101 -26.16 2.17 10.21
N ASN A 102 -26.03 0.88 10.54
CA ASN A 102 -24.73 0.25 10.86
C ASN A 102 -23.72 0.47 9.72
N GLY A 103 -24.11 0.17 8.48
CA GLY A 103 -23.22 0.33 7.31
C GLY A 103 -22.91 1.79 7.03
N LYS A 104 -23.94 2.64 7.03
CA LYS A 104 -23.82 4.09 6.76
C LYS A 104 -22.86 4.78 7.74
N LEU A 105 -23.09 4.60 9.04
CA LEU A 105 -22.31 5.25 10.10
C LEU A 105 -20.85 4.79 10.10
N LYS A 106 -20.59 3.50 9.83
CA LYS A 106 -19.22 2.96 9.70
C LYS A 106 -18.48 3.59 8.53
N ASN A 107 -19.11 3.63 7.35
CA ASN A 107 -18.50 4.18 6.14
C ASN A 107 -18.17 5.66 6.33
N TRP A 108 -19.14 6.46 6.78
CA TRP A 108 -18.91 7.91 7.00
C TRP A 108 -17.92 8.21 8.12
N GLY A 109 -17.91 7.39 9.18
CA GLY A 109 -16.89 7.48 10.23
C GLY A 109 -15.50 7.22 9.68
N ARG A 110 -15.34 6.14 8.91
CA ARG A 110 -14.07 5.74 8.29
C ARG A 110 -13.52 6.81 7.35
N ASP A 111 -14.37 7.39 6.50
CA ASP A 111 -14.01 8.50 5.60
C ASP A 111 -13.45 9.71 6.36
N GLN A 112 -13.75 9.78 7.65
CA GLN A 112 -13.40 10.86 8.56
C GLN A 112 -12.35 10.46 9.60
N GLY A 113 -11.75 9.26 9.50
CA GLY A 113 -10.74 8.76 10.44
C GLY A 113 -11.29 8.39 11.82
N LEU A 114 -12.59 8.12 11.94
CA LEU A 114 -13.29 7.78 13.18
C LEU A 114 -13.88 6.37 13.09
N SER A 115 -13.51 5.49 14.01
CA SER A 115 -14.14 4.18 14.16
C SER A 115 -15.46 4.32 14.91
N VAL A 116 -16.56 4.16 14.19
CA VAL A 116 -17.91 4.23 14.76
C VAL A 116 -18.36 2.81 15.12
N LEU A 117 -18.80 2.63 16.36
CA LEU A 117 -19.38 1.39 16.89
C LEU A 117 -20.90 1.56 16.95
N PRO A 118 -21.62 1.27 15.85
CA PRO A 118 -23.06 1.41 15.81
C PRO A 118 -23.73 0.27 16.59
N LEU A 119 -24.74 0.62 17.37
CA LEU A 119 -25.60 -0.30 18.07
C LEU A 119 -27.05 0.01 17.70
N LEU A 120 -27.69 -0.94 17.03
CA LEU A 120 -29.07 -0.80 16.61
C LEU A 120 -29.98 -0.97 17.83
N GLY A 121 -30.78 0.04 18.14
CA GLY A 121 -31.60 0.11 19.35
C GLY A 121 -32.76 -0.89 19.41
N SER A 122 -33.03 -1.62 18.32
CA SER A 122 -33.93 -2.78 18.30
C SER A 122 -33.22 -4.08 18.68
N GLU A 123 -31.89 -4.14 18.64
CA GLU A 123 -31.13 -5.28 19.15
C GLU A 123 -31.14 -5.27 20.68
N ASP A 124 -31.37 -6.45 21.27
CA ASP A 124 -31.57 -6.59 22.70
C ASP A 124 -30.30 -7.20 23.32
N TYR A 125 -29.38 -6.34 23.77
CA TYR A 125 -28.16 -6.75 24.48
C TYR A 125 -28.49 -7.08 25.93
N LYS A 126 -29.13 -8.24 26.15
CA LYS A 126 -29.66 -8.66 27.46
C LYS A 126 -28.58 -8.91 28.51
N LYS A 127 -27.34 -9.20 28.09
CA LYS A 127 -26.19 -9.39 28.96
C LYS A 127 -25.04 -8.49 28.52
N SER A 128 -24.21 -8.06 29.47
CA SER A 128 -22.99 -7.30 29.18
C SER A 128 -22.05 -8.03 28.22
N ALA A 129 -21.95 -9.36 28.32
CA ALA A 129 -21.16 -10.17 27.39
C ALA A 129 -21.67 -10.13 25.93
N ASP A 130 -22.96 -9.83 25.69
CA ASP A 130 -23.50 -9.67 24.33
C ASP A 130 -23.10 -8.31 23.76
N LEU A 131 -23.20 -7.26 24.56
CA LEU A 131 -22.75 -5.91 24.20
C LEU A 131 -21.24 -5.87 23.94
N GLU A 132 -20.44 -6.49 24.82
CA GLU A 132 -18.99 -6.58 24.65
C GLU A 132 -18.64 -7.25 23.32
N ARG A 133 -19.30 -8.37 22.99
CA ARG A 133 -19.11 -9.05 21.70
C ARG A 133 -19.50 -8.18 20.52
N ALA A 134 -20.63 -7.47 20.58
CA ALA A 134 -21.04 -6.57 19.51
C ALA A 134 -20.01 -5.45 19.27
N LEU A 135 -19.58 -4.78 20.34
CA LEU A 135 -18.56 -3.72 20.26
C LEU A 135 -17.20 -4.24 19.76
N CYS A 136 -16.77 -5.40 20.24
CA CYS A 136 -15.52 -6.03 19.83
C CYS A 136 -15.56 -6.50 18.37
N PHE A 137 -16.65 -7.14 17.95
CA PHE A 137 -16.84 -7.58 16.57
C PHE A 137 -16.68 -6.41 15.60
N GLU A 138 -17.28 -5.27 15.94
CA GLU A 138 -17.20 -4.07 15.12
C GLU A 138 -15.79 -3.50 15.03
N LEU A 139 -15.08 -3.38 16.16
CA LEU A 139 -13.69 -2.90 16.16
C LEU A 139 -12.74 -3.82 15.41
N TYR A 140 -12.82 -5.13 15.67
CA TYR A 140 -11.87 -6.10 15.12
C TYR A 140 -12.12 -6.44 13.66
N SER A 141 -13.30 -6.09 13.12
CA SER A 141 -13.60 -6.20 11.69
C SER A 141 -12.72 -5.31 10.83
N HIS A 142 -12.18 -4.22 11.40
CA HIS A 142 -11.24 -3.35 10.71
C HIS A 142 -9.85 -4.00 10.64
N ASP A 143 -9.19 -3.89 9.49
CA ASP A 143 -7.81 -4.34 9.32
C ASP A 143 -6.84 -3.16 9.53
N PRO A 144 -6.18 -3.04 10.70
CA PRO A 144 -5.22 -1.97 10.96
C PRO A 144 -3.88 -2.18 10.24
N PHE A 145 -3.65 -3.35 9.63
CA PHE A 145 -2.43 -3.63 8.87
C PHE A 145 -2.53 -3.17 7.41
N ASP A 146 -3.74 -3.04 6.86
CA ASP A 146 -3.95 -2.70 5.45
C ASP A 146 -3.77 -1.21 5.14
N ILE A 147 -2.50 -0.79 5.10
CA ILE A 147 -2.09 0.54 4.65
C ILE A 147 -1.54 0.40 3.22
N THR A 148 -2.25 0.97 2.26
CA THR A 148 -1.91 0.89 0.83
C THR A 148 -0.99 2.02 0.37
N GLY A 149 -1.05 3.18 1.04
CA GLY A 149 -0.22 4.36 0.78
C GLY A 149 0.97 4.52 1.72
N PRO A 150 1.76 5.62 1.57
CA PRO A 150 2.78 5.99 2.53
C PRO A 150 2.15 6.22 3.92
N VAL A 151 2.83 5.77 4.97
CA VAL A 151 2.44 6.11 6.34
C VAL A 151 2.70 7.58 6.59
N SER A 152 1.65 8.34 6.90
CA SER A 152 1.72 9.77 7.19
C SER A 152 1.55 10.08 8.68
N ASP A 153 0.96 9.19 9.46
CA ASP A 153 0.64 9.42 10.86
C ASP A 153 1.74 8.92 11.82
N ASP A 154 2.05 9.71 12.85
CA ASP A 154 3.04 9.36 13.89
C ASP A 154 2.74 8.03 14.57
N ALA A 155 1.45 7.74 14.76
CA ALA A 155 1.03 6.55 15.48
C ALA A 155 1.41 5.26 14.73
N ASN A 156 1.41 5.28 13.40
CA ASN A 156 1.78 4.13 12.57
C ASN A 156 3.20 4.22 11.99
N PHE A 157 4.00 5.25 12.33
CA PHE A 157 5.39 5.39 11.88
C PHE A 157 6.36 4.75 12.88
N PHE A 158 6.76 3.51 12.60
CA PHE A 158 7.55 2.68 13.51
C PHE A 158 9.06 2.74 13.21
N GLY A 159 9.88 2.76 14.26
CA GLY A 159 11.32 2.50 14.20
C GLY A 159 12.21 3.53 13.48
N ARG A 160 11.64 4.53 12.79
CA ARG A 160 12.38 5.45 11.90
C ARG A 160 12.22 6.94 12.24
N ARG A 161 11.62 7.25 13.39
CA ARG A 161 11.35 8.64 13.81
C ARG A 161 12.64 9.45 13.94
N ASP A 162 13.62 8.90 14.65
CA ASP A 162 14.89 9.57 14.88
C ASP A 162 15.69 9.74 13.57
N GLU A 163 15.60 8.78 12.66
CA GLU A 163 16.21 8.85 11.33
C GLU A 163 15.61 10.00 10.50
N ALA A 164 14.28 10.17 10.51
CA ALA A 164 13.61 11.27 9.81
C ALA A 164 13.98 12.65 10.41
N ILE A 165 14.03 12.76 11.74
CA ILE A 165 14.42 14.00 12.44
C ILE A 165 15.88 14.35 12.11
N GLU A 166 16.78 13.36 12.13
CA GLU A 166 18.19 13.58 11.81
C GLU A 166 18.39 13.96 10.33
N LEU A 167 17.67 13.33 9.40
CA LEU A 167 17.67 13.72 7.99
C LEU A 167 17.21 15.16 7.80
N ALA A 168 16.08 15.56 8.42
CA ALA A 168 15.60 16.94 8.38
C ALA A 168 16.64 17.93 8.94
N ARG A 169 17.28 17.58 10.07
CA ARG A 169 18.34 18.39 10.70
C ARG A 169 19.58 18.56 9.82
N LYS A 170 19.95 17.55 9.03
CA LYS A 170 21.07 17.62 8.08
C LYS A 170 20.69 18.44 6.84
N LEU A 171 19.48 18.26 6.33
CA LEU A 171 18.97 18.96 5.16
C LEU A 171 18.79 20.47 5.41
N GLN A 172 18.49 20.92 6.64
CA GLN A 172 18.51 22.38 6.90
C GLN A 172 19.92 23.02 6.85
N ARG A 173 21.00 22.22 6.76
CA ARG A 173 22.40 22.70 6.77
C ARG A 173 23.10 22.65 5.40
N GLY A 174 22.36 22.50 4.31
CA GLY A 174 22.96 22.43 2.96
C GLY A 174 23.56 21.07 2.60
N GLN A 175 23.22 19.99 3.33
CA GLN A 175 23.80 18.67 3.07
C GLN A 175 23.05 17.94 1.95
N ILE A 176 23.82 17.17 1.17
CA ILE A 176 23.28 16.21 0.20
C ILE A 176 23.15 14.85 0.90
N ARG A 177 21.98 14.23 0.78
CA ARG A 177 21.61 12.97 1.42
C ARG A 177 20.91 12.06 0.42
N SER A 178 20.86 10.77 0.71
CA SER A 178 20.05 9.83 -0.06
C SER A 178 19.22 8.95 0.85
N CYS A 179 18.18 8.34 0.27
CA CYS A 179 17.32 7.37 0.90
C CYS A 179 17.09 6.23 -0.09
N LEU A 180 18.02 5.28 -0.12
CA LEU A 180 18.05 4.18 -1.08
C LEU A 180 17.40 2.94 -0.51
N GLY A 181 16.67 2.20 -1.33
CA GLY A 181 16.11 0.94 -0.86
C GLY A 181 15.14 0.32 -1.82
N ILE A 182 14.88 -0.97 -1.63
CA ILE A 182 13.99 -1.72 -2.52
C ILE A 182 12.54 -1.21 -2.44
N ARG A 183 11.73 -1.61 -3.42
CA ARG A 183 10.31 -1.23 -3.46
C ARG A 183 9.62 -1.66 -2.16
N LYS A 184 8.77 -0.79 -1.61
CA LYS A 184 7.98 -1.01 -0.38
C LYS A 184 8.78 -1.13 0.94
N VAL A 185 10.07 -0.77 0.96
CA VAL A 185 10.81 -0.67 2.24
C VAL A 185 10.37 0.50 3.11
N GLY A 186 9.72 1.54 2.54
CA GLY A 186 9.18 2.70 3.27
C GLY A 186 9.83 4.05 2.94
N LYS A 187 10.47 4.20 1.77
CA LYS A 187 11.16 5.44 1.32
C LYS A 187 10.23 6.66 1.30
N THR A 188 9.13 6.59 0.56
CA THR A 188 8.18 7.71 0.48
C THR A 188 7.59 8.07 1.84
N SER A 189 7.41 7.10 2.77
CA SER A 189 6.95 7.39 4.13
C SER A 189 7.97 8.19 4.94
N ILE A 190 9.27 7.84 4.86
CA ILE A 190 10.32 8.61 5.54
C ILE A 190 10.52 9.99 4.90
N ILE A 191 10.43 10.09 3.56
CA ILE A 191 10.53 11.37 2.84
C ILE A 191 9.38 12.31 3.25
N ASN A 192 8.14 11.82 3.24
CA ASN A 192 6.98 12.62 3.69
C ASN A 192 7.15 13.09 5.13
N ARG A 193 7.72 12.24 5.99
CA ARG A 193 8.00 12.61 7.38
C ARG A 193 9.07 13.69 7.50
N VAL A 194 10.15 13.58 6.73
CA VAL A 194 11.21 14.61 6.65
C VAL A 194 10.62 15.94 6.18
N LEU A 195 9.76 15.93 5.15
CA LEU A 195 9.10 17.14 4.65
C LEU A 195 8.16 17.78 5.70
N ALA A 196 7.43 16.95 6.46
CA ALA A 196 6.59 17.43 7.56
C ALA A 196 7.43 18.07 8.69
N GLU A 197 8.54 17.43 9.06
CA GLU A 197 9.49 17.94 10.07
C GLU A 197 10.11 19.27 9.63
N ILE A 198 10.56 19.37 8.37
CA ILE A 198 11.09 20.60 7.78
C ILE A 198 10.04 21.71 7.83
N SER A 199 8.81 21.44 7.40
CA SER A 199 7.75 22.44 7.33
C SER A 199 7.36 22.96 8.73
N ALA A 200 7.30 22.06 9.71
CA ALA A 200 6.88 22.38 11.07
C ALA A 200 7.97 23.08 11.90
N HIS A 201 9.22 22.65 11.77
CA HIS A 201 10.28 22.98 12.74
C HIS A 201 11.49 23.69 12.15
N HIS A 202 11.64 23.77 10.82
CA HIS A 202 12.79 24.38 10.18
C HIS A 202 12.39 25.55 9.27
N ARG A 203 13.29 26.54 9.18
CA ARG A 203 13.15 27.67 8.26
C ARG A 203 13.82 27.31 6.95
N CYS A 204 13.12 26.52 6.13
CA CYS A 204 13.57 26.10 4.81
C CYS A 204 12.40 26.11 3.84
N VAL A 205 12.71 26.21 2.54
CA VAL A 205 11.75 25.97 1.47
C VAL A 205 12.00 24.57 0.94
N ALA A 206 11.02 23.67 1.04
CA ALA A 206 11.13 22.32 0.51
C ALA A 206 10.37 22.19 -0.83
N LEU A 207 11.06 21.71 -1.85
CA LEU A 207 10.49 21.41 -3.17
C LEU A 207 10.55 19.91 -3.41
N MET A 208 9.38 19.27 -3.52
CA MET A 208 9.25 17.85 -3.77
C MET A 208 9.03 17.57 -5.27
N VAL A 209 9.89 16.74 -5.84
CA VAL A 209 9.86 16.26 -7.22
C VAL A 209 9.63 14.76 -7.20
N ASP A 210 8.42 14.34 -7.59
CA ASP A 210 8.13 12.93 -7.87
C ASP A 210 8.55 12.63 -9.30
N CYS A 211 9.70 11.98 -9.45
CA CYS A 211 10.31 11.70 -10.75
C CYS A 211 9.54 10.62 -11.53
N SER A 212 8.62 9.88 -10.89
CA SER A 212 7.81 8.85 -11.54
C SER A 212 6.62 9.41 -12.33
N ARG A 213 6.30 10.69 -12.17
CA ARG A 213 5.21 11.36 -12.92
C ARG A 213 5.56 11.56 -14.39
N ASP A 214 4.57 11.30 -15.25
CA ASP A 214 4.68 11.44 -16.72
C ASP A 214 5.16 12.82 -17.18
N ASP A 215 4.69 13.87 -16.52
CA ASP A 215 5.06 15.25 -16.81
C ASP A 215 6.42 15.67 -16.23
N VAL A 216 7.10 14.79 -15.49
CA VAL A 216 8.43 15.01 -14.92
C VAL A 216 9.49 14.20 -15.66
N TRP A 217 9.32 12.87 -15.79
CA TRP A 217 10.34 12.04 -16.45
C TRP A 217 10.46 12.31 -17.95
N SER A 218 9.44 12.91 -18.58
CA SER A 218 9.48 13.32 -19.99
C SER A 218 10.27 14.62 -20.25
N LEU A 219 10.65 15.36 -19.21
CA LEU A 219 11.44 16.58 -19.33
C LEU A 219 12.88 16.27 -19.76
N THR A 220 13.47 17.21 -20.51
CA THR A 220 14.93 17.26 -20.69
C THR A 220 15.61 17.77 -19.41
N GLY A 221 16.93 17.56 -19.28
CA GLY A 221 17.70 18.06 -18.15
C GLY A 221 17.62 19.58 -18.02
N THR A 222 17.56 20.29 -19.15
CA THR A 222 17.38 21.75 -19.20
C THR A 222 16.02 22.17 -18.67
N GLN A 223 14.95 21.53 -19.14
CA GLN A 223 13.58 21.82 -18.68
C GLN A 223 13.39 21.50 -17.21
N LEU A 224 13.95 20.39 -16.72
CA LEU A 224 13.91 20.05 -15.29
C LEU A 224 14.59 21.14 -14.46
N LEU A 225 15.78 21.61 -14.87
CA LEU A 225 16.50 22.65 -14.17
C LEU A 225 15.74 23.99 -14.10
N ASP A 226 15.12 24.41 -15.22
CA ASP A 226 14.30 25.64 -15.23
C ASP A 226 13.02 25.49 -14.42
N SER A 227 12.39 24.31 -14.48
CA SER A 227 11.18 24.00 -13.70
C SER A 227 11.46 24.04 -12.19
N LEU A 228 12.64 23.58 -11.75
CA LEU A 228 13.08 23.69 -10.36
C LEU A 228 13.20 25.16 -9.94
N ALA A 229 13.81 25.99 -10.79
CA ALA A 229 13.94 27.42 -10.53
C ALA A 229 12.58 28.11 -10.44
N ALA A 230 11.69 27.86 -11.40
CA ALA A 230 10.34 28.44 -11.42
C ALA A 230 9.49 28.01 -10.21
N SER A 231 9.53 26.72 -9.85
CA SER A 231 8.78 26.19 -8.71
C SER A 231 9.30 26.74 -7.38
N ALA A 232 10.62 26.81 -7.21
CA ALA A 232 11.24 27.38 -6.02
C ALA A 232 11.01 28.89 -5.90
N GLU A 233 11.00 29.60 -7.03
CA GLU A 233 10.66 31.03 -7.09
C GLU A 233 9.22 31.26 -6.64
N PHE A 234 8.26 30.47 -7.14
CA PHE A 234 6.87 30.54 -6.71
C PHE A 234 6.69 30.23 -5.20
N ALA A 235 7.39 29.22 -4.69
CA ALA A 235 7.37 28.87 -3.27
C ALA A 235 7.88 30.02 -2.38
N ALA A 236 8.96 30.67 -2.80
CA ALA A 236 9.53 31.82 -2.10
C ALA A 236 8.58 33.02 -2.09
N HIS A 237 7.90 33.33 -3.21
CA HIS A 237 6.95 34.43 -3.31
C HIS A 237 5.68 34.23 -2.49
N THR A 238 5.24 32.97 -2.33
CA THR A 238 4.03 32.62 -1.57
C THR A 238 4.31 32.39 -0.08
N GLU A 239 5.56 32.60 0.36
CA GLU A 239 6.05 32.28 1.71
C GLU A 239 5.74 30.82 2.13
N SER A 240 5.56 29.93 1.15
CA SER A 240 5.25 28.54 1.41
C SER A 240 6.53 27.77 1.76
N ARG A 241 6.51 27.10 2.92
CA ARG A 241 7.62 26.22 3.34
C ARG A 241 7.67 24.90 2.55
N TYR A 242 6.60 24.60 1.82
CA TYR A 242 6.48 23.41 0.98
C TYR A 242 5.84 23.78 -0.36
N ALA A 243 6.45 23.34 -1.46
CA ALA A 243 5.85 23.45 -2.77
C ALA A 243 5.93 22.12 -3.52
N SER A 244 4.87 21.82 -4.27
CA SER A 244 4.87 20.78 -5.28
C SER A 244 5.59 21.27 -6.53
N PHE A 245 6.41 20.42 -7.12
CA PHE A 245 7.01 20.69 -8.42
C PHE A 245 5.95 20.89 -9.52
N ALA A 246 6.09 21.99 -10.25
CA ALA A 246 5.31 22.32 -11.43
C ALA A 246 6.22 22.26 -12.67
N PRO A 247 6.01 21.30 -13.59
CA PRO A 247 6.78 21.22 -14.82
C PRO A 247 6.60 22.47 -15.69
N ASN A 248 7.71 22.98 -16.20
CA ASN A 248 7.75 24.03 -17.22
C ASN A 248 8.47 23.48 -18.47
N SER A 249 7.72 23.31 -19.55
CA SER A 249 8.25 22.81 -20.82
C SER A 249 8.66 23.93 -21.79
N SER A 250 8.63 25.19 -21.34
CA SER A 250 9.02 26.33 -22.19
C SER A 250 10.45 26.16 -22.71
N ALA A 251 10.65 26.50 -23.99
CA ALA A 251 11.98 26.47 -24.60
C ALA A 251 12.90 27.47 -23.88
N THR A 252 13.97 26.94 -23.29
CA THR A 252 15.04 27.70 -22.63
C THR A 252 16.36 26.96 -22.87
N ASP A 253 17.48 27.67 -22.83
CA ASP A 253 18.79 27.06 -22.89
C ASP A 253 19.32 26.72 -21.48
N LEU A 254 20.25 25.77 -21.43
CA LEU A 254 20.79 25.23 -20.18
C LEU A 254 21.53 26.30 -19.35
N ALA A 255 22.20 27.25 -19.99
CA ALA A 255 22.93 28.30 -19.29
C ALA A 255 21.96 29.27 -18.60
N THR A 256 20.90 29.68 -19.30
CA THR A 256 19.82 30.51 -18.75
C THR A 256 19.11 29.82 -17.58
N ALA A 257 18.75 28.55 -17.73
CA ALA A 257 18.12 27.76 -16.66
C ALA A 257 19.01 27.68 -15.40
N ARG A 258 20.30 27.39 -15.59
CA ARG A 258 21.30 27.35 -14.51
C ARG A 258 21.43 28.69 -13.80
N GLU A 259 21.58 29.79 -14.55
CA GLU A 259 21.72 31.12 -13.97
C GLU A 259 20.48 31.56 -13.22
N ARG A 260 19.28 31.20 -13.70
CA ARG A 260 18.03 31.49 -13.01
C ARG A 260 17.99 30.81 -11.64
N LEU A 261 18.33 29.52 -11.57
CA LEU A 261 18.39 28.79 -10.30
C LEU A 261 19.44 29.37 -9.35
N GLN A 262 20.64 29.69 -9.86
CA GLN A 262 21.71 30.30 -9.07
C GLN A 262 21.29 31.67 -8.51
N ARG A 263 20.74 32.55 -9.34
CA ARG A 263 20.27 33.89 -8.92
C ARG A 263 19.14 33.80 -7.90
N LEU A 264 18.26 32.81 -8.02
CA LEU A 264 17.22 32.56 -7.03
C LEU A 264 17.83 32.18 -5.68
N LEU A 265 18.71 31.17 -5.64
CA LEU A 265 19.33 30.69 -4.40
C LEU A 265 20.08 31.80 -3.65
N LEU A 266 20.78 32.67 -4.37
CA LEU A 266 21.50 33.83 -3.79
C LEU A 266 20.55 34.89 -3.20
N LYS A 267 19.27 34.88 -3.56
CA LYS A 267 18.25 35.78 -2.98
C LYS A 267 17.47 35.16 -1.84
N LEU A 268 17.52 33.84 -1.66
CA LEU A 268 16.78 33.18 -0.60
C LEU A 268 17.45 33.44 0.76
N GLU A 269 16.65 33.88 1.73
CA GLU A 269 17.07 34.03 3.13
C GLU A 269 17.22 32.68 3.86
N HIS A 270 16.58 31.64 3.32
CA HIS A 270 16.47 30.33 3.93
C HIS A 270 16.90 29.24 2.95
N PRO A 271 17.49 28.13 3.43
CA PRO A 271 17.95 27.06 2.57
C PRO A 271 16.82 26.46 1.71
N LEU A 272 17.15 26.16 0.45
CA LEU A 272 16.28 25.40 -0.44
C LEU A 272 16.59 23.91 -0.30
N VAL A 273 15.59 23.10 0.01
CA VAL A 273 15.68 21.64 0.08
C VAL A 273 15.00 21.06 -1.16
N LEU A 274 15.79 20.51 -2.07
CA LEU A 274 15.30 19.77 -3.22
C LEU A 274 15.16 18.29 -2.86
N VAL A 275 13.98 17.72 -3.06
CA VAL A 275 13.73 16.30 -2.84
C VAL A 275 13.34 15.65 -4.16
N PHE A 276 14.11 14.68 -4.60
CA PHE A 276 13.82 13.85 -5.77
C PHE A 276 13.41 12.45 -5.29
N ASP A 277 12.13 12.10 -5.35
CA ASP A 277 11.67 10.72 -5.08
C ASP A 277 11.55 9.93 -6.39
N GLU A 278 11.75 8.62 -6.30
CA GLU A 278 11.84 7.70 -7.44
C GLU A 278 12.80 8.19 -8.55
N VAL A 279 13.99 8.67 -8.16
CA VAL A 279 15.00 9.26 -9.07
C VAL A 279 15.36 8.36 -10.24
N ASP A 280 15.17 7.03 -10.12
CA ASP A 280 15.50 6.03 -11.14
C ASP A 280 14.88 6.38 -12.51
N TYR A 281 13.73 7.07 -12.54
CA TYR A 281 13.04 7.53 -13.74
C TYR A 281 13.74 8.67 -14.50
N ILE A 282 14.69 9.36 -13.86
CA ILE A 282 15.50 10.44 -14.46
C ILE A 282 17.01 10.09 -14.45
N THR A 283 17.32 8.80 -14.62
CA THR A 283 18.69 8.28 -14.76
C THR A 283 18.92 7.62 -16.12
N PRO A 284 20.16 7.31 -16.52
CA PRO A 284 20.41 6.54 -17.74
C PRO A 284 19.74 5.16 -17.78
N GLY A 285 19.35 4.62 -16.62
CA GLY A 285 18.58 3.39 -16.50
C GLY A 285 17.06 3.61 -16.41
N SER A 286 16.56 4.78 -16.82
CA SER A 286 15.13 5.10 -16.79
C SER A 286 14.33 4.07 -17.60
N PRO A 287 13.26 3.49 -17.02
CA PRO A 287 12.43 2.51 -17.72
C PRO A 287 11.46 3.16 -18.72
N THR A 288 11.24 4.47 -18.63
CA THR A 288 10.21 5.18 -19.41
C THR A 288 10.80 6.16 -20.41
N ASN A 289 12.00 6.69 -20.16
CA ASN A 289 12.61 7.68 -21.03
C ASN A 289 14.12 7.46 -21.23
N PRO A 290 14.51 6.82 -22.36
CA PRO A 290 15.91 6.58 -22.70
C PRO A 290 16.76 7.85 -22.89
N THR A 291 16.15 9.02 -23.14
CA THR A 291 16.91 10.26 -23.37
C THR A 291 17.67 10.72 -22.12
N TRP A 292 17.28 10.24 -20.94
CA TRP A 292 18.04 10.49 -19.71
C TRP A 292 19.47 9.96 -19.75
N LYS A 293 19.77 9.00 -20.63
CA LYS A 293 21.15 8.57 -20.89
C LYS A 293 22.05 9.73 -21.34
N SER A 294 21.57 10.62 -22.21
CA SER A 294 22.29 11.82 -22.65
C SER A 294 22.03 13.05 -21.77
N GLU A 295 20.86 13.16 -21.14
CA GLU A 295 20.48 14.34 -20.33
C GLU A 295 21.04 14.34 -18.90
N PHE A 296 21.36 13.17 -18.34
CA PHE A 296 21.79 13.01 -16.94
C PHE A 296 23.05 13.83 -16.64
N ASN A 297 24.09 13.68 -17.46
CA ASN A 297 25.37 14.36 -17.26
C ASN A 297 25.23 15.90 -17.35
N PRO A 298 24.60 16.47 -18.40
CA PRO A 298 24.31 17.90 -18.46
C PRO A 298 23.52 18.43 -17.25
N PHE A 299 22.46 17.73 -16.83
CA PHE A 299 21.65 18.15 -15.68
C PHE A 299 22.47 18.22 -14.38
N TRP A 300 23.10 17.10 -14.00
CA TRP A 300 23.84 17.02 -12.74
C TRP A 300 25.08 17.92 -12.72
N ARG A 301 25.76 18.12 -13.86
CA ARG A 301 26.88 19.06 -13.97
C ARG A 301 26.46 20.49 -13.59
N ASN A 302 25.32 20.94 -14.12
CA ASN A 302 24.82 22.28 -13.85
C ASN A 302 24.27 22.41 -12.44
N LEU A 303 23.54 21.41 -11.95
CA LEU A 303 23.05 21.40 -10.57
C LEU A 303 24.21 21.43 -9.55
N ARG A 304 25.27 20.65 -9.81
CA ARG A 304 26.50 20.64 -8.99
C ARG A 304 27.23 21.97 -9.02
N ALA A 305 27.33 22.62 -10.19
CA ALA A 305 27.93 23.94 -10.31
C ALA A 305 27.17 24.99 -9.48
N VAL A 306 25.83 24.98 -9.55
CA VAL A 306 24.97 25.86 -8.74
C VAL A 306 25.17 25.60 -7.25
N TYR A 307 25.13 24.32 -6.82
CA TYR A 307 25.34 23.93 -5.43
C TYR A 307 26.66 24.46 -4.87
N GLN A 308 27.76 24.24 -5.59
CA GLN A 308 29.10 24.65 -5.15
C GLN A 308 29.23 26.17 -5.07
N GLU A 309 28.73 26.89 -6.07
CA GLU A 309 28.87 28.34 -6.15
C GLU A 309 28.05 29.05 -5.07
N CYS A 310 26.79 28.66 -4.88
CA CYS A 310 25.96 29.22 -3.81
C CYS A 310 26.54 28.92 -2.42
N THR A 311 27.06 27.70 -2.22
CA THR A 311 27.66 27.31 -0.94
C THR A 311 28.89 28.16 -0.59
N ARG A 312 29.75 28.49 -1.57
CA ARG A 312 30.90 29.39 -1.36
C ARG A 312 30.48 30.80 -0.91
N GLN A 313 29.29 31.23 -1.32
CA GLN A 313 28.72 32.54 -0.98
C GLN A 313 27.85 32.50 0.29
N GLY A 314 27.82 31.38 1.03
CA GLY A 314 27.04 31.24 2.27
C GLY A 314 25.55 30.96 2.05
N HIS A 315 25.11 30.70 0.81
CA HIS A 315 23.74 30.32 0.49
C HIS A 315 23.64 28.80 0.31
N HIS A 316 22.86 28.16 1.18
CA HIS A 316 22.79 26.70 1.22
C HIS A 316 21.62 26.15 0.41
N MET A 317 21.92 25.18 -0.45
CA MET A 317 20.95 24.29 -1.07
C MET A 317 21.20 22.87 -0.55
N SER A 318 20.14 22.11 -0.31
CA SER A 318 20.22 20.69 0.07
C SER A 318 19.54 19.84 -0.97
N ILE A 319 19.99 18.59 -1.09
CA ILE A 319 19.42 17.62 -2.02
C ILE A 319 19.16 16.32 -1.25
N LEU A 320 17.93 15.82 -1.30
CA LEU A 320 17.56 14.49 -0.85
C LEU A 320 17.18 13.66 -2.07
N VAL A 321 17.90 12.56 -2.30
CA VAL A 321 17.63 11.64 -3.41
C VAL A 321 17.02 10.35 -2.88
N GLY A 322 15.75 10.10 -3.20
CA GLY A 322 15.03 8.85 -2.99
C GLY A 322 15.03 8.00 -4.27
N GLY A 323 15.36 6.73 -4.13
CA GLY A 323 15.41 5.81 -5.27
C GLY A 323 15.71 4.38 -4.85
N VAL A 324 15.83 3.49 -5.82
CA VAL A 324 16.28 2.13 -5.57
C VAL A 324 17.78 2.09 -5.44
N SER A 325 18.53 2.72 -6.35
CA SER A 325 20.00 2.59 -6.40
C SER A 325 20.72 3.90 -6.69
N THR A 326 21.94 4.02 -6.17
CA THR A 326 22.93 5.06 -6.52
C THR A 326 23.86 4.66 -7.65
N TYR A 327 23.64 3.54 -8.35
CA TYR A 327 24.56 3.04 -9.38
C TYR A 327 25.04 4.16 -10.32
N TRP A 328 24.13 4.94 -10.88
CA TRP A 328 24.43 6.07 -11.79
C TRP A 328 25.15 7.27 -11.13
N PHE A 329 25.29 7.30 -9.82
CA PHE A 329 26.08 8.27 -9.05
C PHE A 329 27.47 7.74 -8.64
N THR A 330 27.76 6.46 -8.95
CA THR A 330 29.02 5.78 -8.57
C THR A 330 29.85 5.33 -9.76
N VAL A 331 29.25 5.18 -10.95
CA VAL A 331 29.98 4.88 -12.18
C VAL A 331 30.88 6.04 -12.59
N GLU A 332 32.10 5.74 -13.01
CA GLU A 332 33.11 6.76 -13.38
C GLU A 332 32.77 7.50 -14.68
N SER A 333 32.14 6.81 -15.63
CA SER A 333 31.78 7.37 -16.94
C SER A 333 30.44 6.86 -17.43
N ILE A 334 29.74 7.70 -18.21
CA ILE A 334 28.53 7.38 -18.94
C ILE A 334 28.83 7.66 -20.42
N ASP A 335 28.70 6.64 -21.28
CA ASP A 335 29.06 6.69 -22.71
C ASP A 335 30.46 7.26 -22.99
N GLY A 336 31.45 6.87 -22.17
CA GLY A 336 32.84 7.31 -22.30
C GLY A 336 33.10 8.75 -21.84
N VAL A 337 32.08 9.47 -21.33
CA VAL A 337 32.21 10.81 -20.75
C VAL A 337 32.22 10.71 -19.23
N GLU A 338 33.12 11.43 -18.57
CA GLU A 338 33.20 11.51 -17.10
C GLU A 338 31.83 11.86 -16.50
N ASN A 339 31.43 11.07 -15.49
CA ASN A 339 30.14 11.23 -14.83
C ASN A 339 30.13 12.46 -13.90
N ALA A 340 29.32 13.45 -14.26
CA ALA A 340 29.24 14.69 -13.48
C ALA A 340 28.63 14.50 -12.08
N ALA A 341 27.84 13.44 -11.88
CA ALA A 341 27.20 13.07 -10.62
C ALA A 341 28.08 12.17 -9.74
N LEU A 342 29.28 11.77 -10.22
CA LEU A 342 30.18 10.87 -9.50
C LEU A 342 30.49 11.42 -8.10
N ALA A 343 30.19 10.58 -7.10
CA ALA A 343 30.37 10.87 -5.67
C ALA A 343 29.68 12.16 -5.19
N PHE A 344 28.71 12.69 -5.94
CA PHE A 344 27.97 13.89 -5.56
C PHE A 344 26.83 13.58 -4.59
N VAL A 345 26.21 12.40 -4.75
CA VAL A 345 25.16 11.88 -3.86
C VAL A 345 25.76 10.72 -3.04
N PRO A 346 25.72 10.78 -1.70
CA PRO A 346 26.25 9.71 -0.85
C PRO A 346 25.38 8.46 -0.92
N GLU A 347 25.95 7.29 -0.62
CA GLU A 347 25.20 6.02 -0.62
C GLU A 347 24.63 5.69 0.76
N GLU A 348 23.34 5.99 0.96
CA GLU A 348 22.66 5.84 2.25
C GLU A 348 21.39 5.03 2.08
N TYR A 349 21.35 3.87 2.74
CA TYR A 349 20.33 2.87 2.53
C TYR A 349 19.31 2.89 3.66
N LEU A 350 18.04 3.01 3.29
CA LEU A 350 16.92 2.73 4.16
C LEU A 350 16.79 1.21 4.33
N SER A 351 17.52 0.69 5.30
CA SER A 351 17.58 -0.73 5.63
C SER A 351 16.24 -1.24 6.17
N PRO A 352 16.01 -2.57 6.19
CA PRO A 352 14.90 -3.15 6.92
C PRO A 352 14.84 -2.65 8.37
N MET A 353 13.65 -2.66 8.98
CA MET A 353 13.55 -2.24 10.38
C MET A 353 14.33 -3.20 11.29
N PRO A 354 14.83 -2.73 12.44
CA PRO A 354 15.29 -3.63 13.50
C PRO A 354 14.18 -4.63 13.86
N GLU A 355 14.53 -5.90 14.09
CA GLU A 355 13.55 -6.96 14.39
C GLU A 355 12.60 -6.58 15.53
N GLY A 356 13.13 -6.01 16.62
CA GLY A 356 12.32 -5.54 17.74
C GLY A 356 11.31 -4.45 17.37
N ALA A 357 11.63 -3.57 16.41
CA ALA A 357 10.70 -2.56 15.92
C ALA A 357 9.59 -3.17 15.04
N THR A 358 9.93 -4.16 14.21
CA THR A 358 8.95 -4.93 13.42
C THR A 358 8.00 -5.71 14.32
N VAL A 359 8.53 -6.40 15.33
CA VAL A 359 7.76 -7.13 16.34
C VAL A 359 6.82 -6.19 17.10
N ALA A 360 7.32 -5.03 17.56
CA ALA A 360 6.50 -4.04 18.25
C ALA A 360 5.36 -3.52 17.37
N MET A 361 5.61 -3.28 16.08
CA MET A 361 4.58 -2.90 15.11
C MET A 361 3.51 -3.98 14.95
N ILE A 362 3.91 -5.23 14.70
CA ILE A 362 3.00 -6.36 14.50
C ILE A 362 2.11 -6.54 15.73
N LYS A 363 2.69 -6.53 16.94
CA LYS A 363 1.94 -6.69 18.19
C LYS A 363 0.99 -5.53 18.46
N ARG A 364 1.42 -4.28 18.21
CA ARG A 364 0.57 -3.11 18.43
C ARG A 364 -0.64 -3.12 17.51
N LEU A 365 -0.44 -3.35 16.22
CA LEU A 365 -1.53 -3.42 15.24
C LEU A 365 -2.40 -4.67 15.47
N GLY A 366 -1.79 -5.80 15.85
CA GLY A 366 -2.50 -7.00 16.25
C GLY A 366 -3.45 -6.77 17.42
N LYS A 367 -2.99 -6.06 18.47
CA LYS A 367 -3.84 -5.69 19.60
C LYS A 367 -5.07 -4.88 19.16
N VAL A 368 -4.89 -3.92 18.24
CA VAL A 368 -6.00 -3.14 17.66
C VAL A 368 -6.98 -4.04 16.88
N ALA A 369 -6.47 -5.06 16.18
CA ALA A 369 -7.26 -6.04 15.46
C ALA A 369 -7.90 -7.13 16.33
N GLY A 370 -7.65 -7.15 17.65
CA GLY A 370 -8.06 -8.25 18.54
C GLY A 370 -7.22 -9.52 18.36
N LEU A 371 -6.05 -9.44 17.74
CA LEU A 371 -5.10 -10.52 17.55
C LEU A 371 -3.95 -10.37 18.55
N GLN A 372 -3.99 -11.17 19.61
CA GLN A 372 -2.95 -11.17 20.65
C GLN A 372 -1.78 -12.06 20.21
N ILE A 373 -0.95 -11.51 19.31
CA ILE A 373 0.22 -12.21 18.75
C ILE A 373 1.31 -12.27 19.81
N ASP A 374 1.77 -13.48 20.13
CA ASP A 374 2.87 -13.69 21.05
C ASP A 374 4.22 -13.29 20.43
N ASP A 375 5.25 -13.12 21.28
CA ASP A 375 6.55 -12.61 20.83
C ASP A 375 7.23 -13.53 19.81
N ASN A 376 7.07 -14.85 19.97
CA ASN A 376 7.65 -15.83 19.07
C ASN A 376 6.95 -15.85 17.70
N ALA A 377 5.61 -15.79 17.63
CA ALA A 377 4.91 -15.69 16.35
C ALA A 377 5.18 -14.34 15.67
N ALA A 378 5.20 -13.24 16.42
CA ALA A 378 5.57 -11.93 15.87
C ALA A 378 7.00 -11.92 15.30
N THR A 379 7.93 -12.59 15.97
CA THR A 379 9.31 -12.77 15.50
C THR A 379 9.38 -13.61 14.22
N GLN A 380 8.59 -14.69 14.12
CA GLN A 380 8.50 -15.47 12.88
C GLN A 380 7.99 -14.64 11.69
N ILE A 381 6.91 -13.87 11.89
CA ILE A 381 6.37 -12.97 10.85
C ILE A 381 7.44 -11.94 10.45
N ALA A 382 8.12 -11.34 11.42
CA ALA A 382 9.17 -10.35 11.19
C ALA A 382 10.33 -10.93 10.36
N ARG A 383 10.82 -12.13 10.71
CA ARG A 383 11.91 -12.81 9.98
C ARG A 383 11.50 -13.25 8.60
N ALA A 384 10.32 -13.87 8.45
CA ALA A 384 9.84 -14.35 7.16
C ALA A 384 9.65 -13.21 6.14
N SER A 385 9.28 -12.02 6.62
CA SER A 385 9.16 -10.79 5.83
C SER A 385 10.48 -10.01 5.66
N GLY A 386 11.62 -10.55 6.09
CA GLY A 386 12.91 -9.87 6.01
C GLY A 386 12.94 -8.53 6.77
N ASN A 387 12.09 -8.38 7.79
CA ASN A 387 11.85 -7.13 8.53
C ASN A 387 11.41 -5.94 7.67
N MET A 388 10.84 -6.19 6.49
CA MET A 388 10.28 -5.16 5.63
C MET A 388 8.92 -4.72 6.17
N PRO A 389 8.71 -3.43 6.55
CA PRO A 389 7.49 -3.00 7.23
C PRO A 389 6.21 -3.31 6.44
N TYR A 390 6.22 -3.07 5.13
CA TYR A 390 5.07 -3.32 4.27
C TYR A 390 4.76 -4.82 4.13
N TRP A 391 5.79 -5.66 4.00
CA TRP A 391 5.61 -7.12 3.88
C TRP A 391 5.11 -7.74 5.17
N ALA A 392 5.67 -7.32 6.31
CA ALA A 392 5.20 -7.74 7.63
C ALA A 392 3.72 -7.38 7.84
N ARG A 393 3.30 -6.18 7.42
CA ARG A 393 1.89 -5.76 7.44
C ARG A 393 1.02 -6.58 6.51
N LYS A 394 1.46 -6.89 5.29
CA LYS A 394 0.70 -7.74 4.38
C LYS A 394 0.53 -9.17 4.89
N CYS A 395 1.55 -9.73 5.53
CA CYS A 395 1.43 -10.99 6.23
C CYS A 395 0.41 -10.92 7.38
N ALA A 396 0.50 -9.89 8.23
CA ALA A 396 -0.43 -9.73 9.34
C ALA A 396 -1.88 -9.44 8.89
N SER A 397 -2.06 -8.72 7.78
CA SER A 397 -3.36 -8.52 7.09
C SER A 397 -3.90 -9.84 6.53
N TYR A 398 -3.05 -10.69 5.96
CA TYR A 398 -3.44 -12.04 5.54
C TYR A 398 -3.91 -12.87 6.74
N ILE A 399 -3.16 -12.87 7.85
CA ILE A 399 -3.55 -13.56 9.08
C ILE A 399 -4.87 -13.02 9.62
N HIS A 400 -5.07 -11.70 9.62
CA HIS A 400 -6.33 -11.07 9.99
C HIS A 400 -7.49 -11.64 9.16
N ARG A 401 -7.40 -11.63 7.83
CA ARG A 401 -8.48 -12.11 6.96
C ARG A 401 -8.83 -13.60 7.17
N HIS A 402 -7.88 -14.42 7.63
CA HIS A 402 -8.06 -15.85 7.85
C HIS A 402 -8.46 -16.24 9.27
N ILE A 403 -8.57 -15.28 10.18
CA ILE A 403 -9.01 -15.51 11.56
C ILE A 403 -10.36 -14.85 11.78
N SER A 404 -11.36 -15.67 12.08
CA SER A 404 -12.73 -15.22 12.32
C SER A 404 -12.78 -14.11 13.37
N THR A 405 -13.43 -13.01 13.03
CA THR A 405 -13.67 -11.88 13.96
C THR A 405 -14.45 -12.33 15.21
N ALA A 406 -15.27 -13.37 15.11
CA ALA A 406 -16.05 -13.91 16.22
C ALA A 406 -15.18 -14.55 17.32
N GLU A 407 -13.95 -14.95 16.99
CA GLU A 407 -13.01 -15.54 17.96
C GLU A 407 -12.22 -14.47 18.71
N ARG A 408 -12.29 -13.21 18.30
CA ARG A 408 -11.44 -12.14 18.81
C ARG A 408 -12.06 -11.47 20.04
N PRO A 409 -11.26 -11.07 21.05
CA PRO A 409 -9.80 -11.11 21.05
C PRO A 409 -9.26 -12.53 21.27
N CYS A 410 -8.28 -12.96 20.47
CA CYS A 410 -7.71 -14.30 20.58
C CYS A 410 -6.17 -14.29 20.64
N PRO A 411 -5.56 -15.20 21.42
CA PRO A 411 -4.12 -15.43 21.37
C PRO A 411 -3.73 -16.12 20.07
N LEU A 412 -2.65 -15.65 19.46
CA LEU A 412 -2.02 -16.29 18.31
C LEU A 412 -0.63 -16.77 18.72
N SER A 413 -0.49 -18.09 18.82
CA SER A 413 0.77 -18.77 19.04
C SER A 413 1.47 -19.11 17.72
N VAL A 414 2.74 -19.48 17.82
CA VAL A 414 3.52 -20.00 16.69
C VAL A 414 2.79 -21.11 15.94
N ASP A 415 2.21 -22.09 16.64
CA ASP A 415 1.51 -23.22 16.02
C ASP A 415 0.31 -22.79 15.16
N ARG A 416 -0.37 -21.70 15.56
CA ARG A 416 -1.51 -21.16 14.85
C ARG A 416 -1.08 -20.23 13.71
N THR A 417 0.01 -19.49 13.90
CA THR A 417 0.51 -18.51 12.92
C THR A 417 1.32 -19.16 11.81
N SER A 418 2.11 -20.20 12.09
CA SER A 418 3.04 -20.80 11.11
C SER A 418 2.34 -21.28 9.84
N PRO A 419 1.22 -22.03 9.89
CA PRO A 419 0.53 -22.47 8.67
C PRO A 419 0.01 -21.30 7.82
N LEU A 420 -0.51 -20.25 8.48
CA LEU A 420 -0.99 -19.04 7.79
C LEU A 420 0.14 -18.24 7.17
N LEU A 421 1.30 -18.20 7.83
CA LEU A 421 2.51 -17.56 7.33
C LEU A 421 3.02 -18.29 6.08
N ASP A 422 3.08 -19.63 6.10
CA ASP A 422 3.51 -20.43 4.96
C ASP A 422 2.57 -20.28 3.76
N SER A 423 1.25 -20.28 4.00
CA SER A 423 0.24 -19.97 2.99
C SER A 423 0.43 -18.56 2.42
N PHE A 424 0.57 -17.54 3.27
CA PHE A 424 0.82 -16.18 2.82
C PHE A 424 2.06 -16.07 1.94
N VAL A 425 3.20 -16.64 2.37
CA VAL A 425 4.46 -16.60 1.62
C VAL A 425 4.28 -17.22 0.23
N THR A 426 3.52 -18.31 0.13
CA THR A 426 3.30 -19.04 -1.14
C THR A 426 2.29 -18.34 -2.04
N GLU A 427 1.17 -17.86 -1.48
CA GLU A 427 0.03 -17.33 -2.25
C GLU A 427 0.20 -15.86 -2.64
N GLU A 428 0.76 -15.02 -1.77
CA GLU A 428 0.85 -13.57 -1.97
C GLU A 428 2.29 -13.04 -1.83
N GLY A 429 3.05 -13.56 -0.86
CA GLY A 429 4.34 -13.00 -0.44
C GLY A 429 5.45 -13.12 -1.48
N ALA A 430 5.56 -14.27 -2.14
CA ALA A 430 6.57 -14.52 -3.16
C ALA A 430 6.47 -13.51 -4.31
N ALA A 431 5.27 -13.28 -4.84
CA ALA A 431 5.04 -12.32 -5.92
C ALA A 431 5.39 -10.87 -5.52
N ILE A 432 5.06 -10.47 -4.28
CA ILE A 432 5.42 -9.14 -3.76
C ILE A 432 6.95 -8.97 -3.71
N SER A 433 7.66 -10.00 -3.24
CA SER A 433 9.12 -9.98 -3.14
C SER A 433 9.79 -10.04 -4.51
N GLU A 434 9.31 -10.89 -5.41
CA GLU A 434 9.78 -11.03 -6.78
C GLU A 434 9.77 -9.69 -7.52
N VAL A 435 8.68 -8.92 -7.44
CA VAL A 435 8.58 -7.59 -8.06
C VAL A 435 9.62 -6.62 -7.49
N ALA A 436 9.86 -6.66 -6.18
CA ALA A 436 10.86 -5.80 -5.54
C ALA A 436 12.29 -6.18 -5.96
N LEU A 437 12.60 -7.47 -6.03
CA LEU A 437 13.90 -8.00 -6.46
C LEU A 437 14.15 -7.75 -7.95
N ARG A 438 13.14 -7.97 -8.81
CA ARG A 438 13.22 -7.65 -10.24
C ARG A 438 13.59 -6.18 -10.45
N HIS A 439 12.95 -5.28 -9.71
CA HIS A 439 13.27 -3.85 -9.81
C HIS A 439 14.70 -3.56 -9.36
N LEU A 440 15.14 -4.12 -8.22
CA LEU A 440 16.51 -3.95 -7.73
C LEU A 440 17.54 -4.41 -8.78
N PHE A 441 17.38 -5.61 -9.32
CA PHE A 441 18.32 -6.19 -10.26
C PHE A 441 18.29 -5.51 -11.64
N ARG A 442 17.17 -4.90 -12.04
CA ARG A 442 17.14 -4.07 -13.25
C ARG A 442 18.03 -2.83 -13.10
N VAL A 443 17.92 -2.14 -11.96
CA VAL A 443 18.68 -0.89 -11.73
C VAL A 443 20.14 -1.18 -11.32
N HIS A 444 20.41 -2.35 -10.75
CA HIS A 444 21.76 -2.79 -10.38
C HIS A 444 22.03 -4.25 -10.80
N PRO A 445 22.28 -4.51 -12.10
CA PRO A 445 22.36 -5.87 -12.66
C PRO A 445 23.39 -6.80 -12.01
N GLN A 446 24.53 -6.25 -11.59
CA GLN A 446 25.60 -7.02 -10.93
C GLN A 446 25.14 -7.70 -9.63
N LEU A 447 24.09 -7.18 -8.97
CA LEU A 447 23.56 -7.78 -7.76
C LEU A 447 22.82 -9.10 -8.01
N LEU A 448 22.32 -9.34 -9.24
CA LEU A 448 21.65 -10.59 -9.57
C LEU A 448 22.62 -11.77 -9.52
N ASP A 449 23.75 -11.64 -10.20
CA ASP A 449 24.80 -12.67 -10.21
C ASP A 449 25.38 -12.90 -8.81
N ALA A 450 25.65 -11.81 -8.08
CA ALA A 450 26.07 -11.87 -6.69
C ALA A 450 25.07 -12.65 -5.81
N THR A 451 23.77 -12.38 -5.98
CA THR A 451 22.71 -13.08 -5.23
C THR A 451 22.65 -14.56 -5.62
N ARG A 452 22.75 -14.91 -6.91
CA ARG A 452 22.79 -16.31 -7.38
C ARG A 452 23.94 -17.09 -6.75
N LYS A 453 25.15 -16.52 -6.78
CA LYS A 453 26.35 -17.13 -6.19
C LYS A 453 26.22 -17.32 -4.68
N CYS A 454 25.67 -16.34 -3.96
CA CYS A 454 25.42 -16.48 -2.52
C CYS A 454 24.44 -17.62 -2.23
N THR A 455 23.33 -17.70 -2.96
CA THR A 455 22.33 -18.78 -2.82
C THR A 455 22.89 -20.16 -3.17
N ALA A 456 23.86 -20.24 -4.08
CA ALA A 456 24.57 -21.47 -4.43
C ALA A 456 25.68 -21.87 -3.43
N GLY A 457 25.86 -21.13 -2.33
CA GLY A 457 26.92 -21.40 -1.35
C GLY A 457 28.31 -20.88 -1.75
N MET A 458 28.41 -20.12 -2.84
CA MET A 458 29.63 -19.52 -3.38
C MET A 458 29.82 -18.06 -2.93
N ALA A 459 29.34 -17.71 -1.72
CA ALA A 459 29.40 -16.33 -1.22
C ALA A 459 30.85 -15.78 -1.11
N LYS A 460 31.85 -16.66 -0.92
CA LYS A 460 33.27 -16.28 -0.86
C LYS A 460 33.81 -15.77 -2.20
N ASP A 461 33.20 -16.19 -3.30
CA ASP A 461 33.57 -15.79 -4.66
C ASP A 461 32.91 -14.46 -5.08
N VAL A 462 32.01 -13.94 -4.24
CA VAL A 462 31.35 -12.66 -4.46
C VAL A 462 32.14 -11.53 -3.79
N PRO A 463 32.49 -10.46 -4.53
CA PRO A 463 33.14 -9.29 -3.96
C PRO A 463 32.43 -8.76 -2.71
N GLU A 464 33.22 -8.50 -1.65
CA GLU A 464 32.73 -7.96 -0.37
C GLU A 464 31.83 -6.71 -0.52
N PRO A 465 32.14 -5.74 -1.42
CA PRO A 465 31.25 -4.60 -1.64
C PRO A 465 29.84 -4.99 -2.09
N LEU A 466 29.70 -5.97 -3.00
CA LEU A 466 28.39 -6.42 -3.49
C LEU A 466 27.61 -7.15 -2.39
N ARG A 467 28.27 -8.00 -1.61
CA ARG A 467 27.64 -8.67 -0.45
C ARG A 467 27.14 -7.65 0.58
N ARG A 468 27.93 -6.61 0.87
CA ARG A 468 27.54 -5.54 1.79
C ARG A 468 26.33 -4.76 1.28
N VAL A 469 26.28 -4.45 0.00
CA VAL A 469 25.13 -3.78 -0.63
C VAL A 469 23.87 -4.64 -0.54
N LEU A 470 23.97 -5.94 -0.84
CA LEU A 470 22.84 -6.88 -0.70
C LEU A 470 22.32 -6.96 0.75
N LYS A 471 23.21 -6.95 1.74
CA LYS A 471 22.82 -6.90 3.17
C LYS A 471 22.09 -5.61 3.53
N ARG A 472 22.56 -4.46 3.03
CA ARG A 472 21.90 -3.16 3.27
C ARG A 472 20.52 -3.06 2.64
N TYR A 473 20.32 -3.67 1.47
CA TYR A 473 18.99 -3.82 0.88
C TYR A 473 18.09 -4.83 1.60
N GLY A 474 18.64 -5.60 2.55
CA GLY A 474 17.94 -6.68 3.22
C GLY A 474 17.76 -7.94 2.37
N VAL A 475 18.43 -8.06 1.21
CA VAL A 475 18.38 -9.26 0.37
C VAL A 475 19.13 -10.42 1.02
N LEU A 476 20.31 -10.13 1.59
CA LEU A 476 21.11 -11.09 2.34
C LEU A 476 21.07 -10.82 3.84
N ALA A 477 21.09 -11.89 4.61
CA ALA A 477 21.27 -11.88 6.05
C ALA A 477 22.76 -11.72 6.41
N SER A 478 23.07 -11.62 7.70
CA SER A 478 24.45 -11.44 8.18
C SER A 478 25.40 -12.55 7.74
N ASP A 479 24.87 -13.77 7.59
CA ASP A 479 25.57 -15.00 7.21
C ASP A 479 25.65 -15.24 5.69
N ASP A 480 25.32 -14.23 4.87
CA ASP A 480 25.29 -14.29 3.40
C ASP A 480 24.19 -15.21 2.82
N SER A 481 23.24 -15.69 3.62
CA SER A 481 22.03 -16.38 3.14
C SER A 481 20.93 -15.38 2.74
N LEU A 482 19.90 -15.81 2.00
CA LEU A 482 18.74 -14.95 1.67
C LEU A 482 17.94 -14.59 2.94
N SER A 483 17.54 -13.32 3.08
CA SER A 483 16.84 -12.86 4.28
C SER A 483 15.36 -13.27 4.28
N GLY A 484 15.07 -14.40 4.92
CA GLY A 484 13.70 -14.80 5.24
C GLY A 484 12.94 -15.40 4.07
N ALA A 485 11.84 -16.08 4.39
CA ALA A 485 11.10 -16.92 3.46
C ALA A 485 10.55 -16.16 2.24
N MET A 486 10.12 -14.90 2.40
CA MET A 486 9.61 -14.11 1.28
C MET A 486 10.67 -13.82 0.23
N ILE A 487 11.88 -13.44 0.66
CA ILE A 487 12.99 -13.18 -0.28
C ILE A 487 13.42 -14.46 -0.95
N THR A 488 13.52 -15.55 -0.19
CA THR A 488 13.84 -16.88 -0.74
C THR A 488 12.86 -17.27 -1.85
N ARG A 489 11.55 -17.29 -1.56
CA ARG A 489 10.54 -17.68 -2.56
C ARG A 489 10.42 -16.69 -3.72
N GLY A 490 10.54 -15.40 -3.45
CA GLY A 490 10.51 -14.36 -4.50
C GLY A 490 11.72 -14.46 -5.44
N PHE A 491 12.90 -14.79 -4.92
CA PHE A 491 14.10 -14.99 -5.72
C PHE A 491 14.04 -16.29 -6.53
N GLU A 492 13.57 -17.39 -5.93
CA GLU A 492 13.33 -18.65 -6.64
C GLU A 492 12.37 -18.45 -7.83
N ALA A 493 11.24 -17.75 -7.60
CA ALA A 493 10.29 -17.41 -8.65
C ALA A 493 10.96 -16.59 -9.78
N LEU A 494 11.73 -15.56 -9.41
CA LEU A 494 12.46 -14.72 -10.36
C LEU A 494 13.44 -15.53 -11.23
N VAL A 495 14.23 -16.42 -10.63
CA VAL A 495 15.25 -17.20 -11.35
C VAL A 495 14.61 -18.29 -12.20
N SER A 496 13.46 -18.84 -11.80
CA SER A 496 12.75 -19.87 -12.58
C SER A 496 12.22 -19.38 -13.94
N VAL A 497 12.02 -18.07 -14.09
CA VAL A 497 11.54 -17.42 -15.32
C VAL A 497 12.70 -16.97 -16.24
N LEU A 498 13.92 -16.87 -15.73
CA LEU A 498 15.09 -16.46 -16.52
C LEU A 498 15.72 -17.69 -17.19
N PRO A 499 15.97 -17.70 -18.52
CA PRO A 499 16.64 -18.82 -19.16
C PRO A 499 18.02 -19.03 -18.54
N VAL A 500 18.32 -20.29 -18.20
CA VAL A 500 19.65 -20.73 -17.77
C VAL A 500 20.56 -20.63 -19.00
N ILE A 501 21.40 -19.60 -19.08
CA ILE A 501 22.51 -19.58 -20.02
C ILE A 501 23.60 -20.47 -19.42
N PRO A 502 23.97 -21.61 -20.03
CA PRO A 502 25.06 -22.42 -19.53
C PRO A 502 26.37 -21.65 -19.67
N GLU A 503 27.21 -21.70 -18.63
CA GLU A 503 28.60 -21.28 -18.71
C GLU A 503 29.35 -22.11 -19.75
N SER A 504 29.65 -21.55 -20.92
CA SER A 504 30.93 -21.72 -21.61
C SER A 504 30.99 -20.98 -22.96
N SER A 505 32.21 -20.55 -23.27
CA SER A 505 32.80 -20.18 -24.56
C SER A 505 32.73 -18.70 -24.98
N ASP A 506 33.94 -18.13 -25.03
CA ASP A 506 34.32 -16.91 -25.75
C ASP A 506 33.59 -16.76 -27.08
N VAL A 507 32.80 -15.69 -27.25
CA VAL A 507 32.54 -15.11 -28.57
C VAL A 507 32.37 -13.59 -28.45
N THR A 508 33.09 -12.91 -29.32
CA THR A 508 33.09 -11.50 -29.67
C THR A 508 31.70 -10.90 -29.94
N SER A 509 31.62 -9.60 -29.70
CA SER A 509 30.54 -8.67 -30.04
C SER A 509 29.83 -8.95 -31.37
N ASP A 510 28.56 -9.32 -31.30
CA ASP A 510 27.47 -8.68 -32.03
C ASP A 510 26.11 -9.28 -31.59
N GLY A 511 25.13 -8.42 -31.29
CA GLY A 511 23.76 -8.84 -30.98
C GLY A 511 23.06 -8.01 -29.91
N SER A 512 22.84 -6.71 -30.16
CA SER A 512 22.12 -5.81 -29.23
C SER A 512 20.62 -5.66 -29.53
N GLU A 513 20.04 -6.39 -30.49
CA GLU A 513 18.62 -6.22 -30.85
C GLU A 513 17.69 -7.34 -30.34
N ALA A 514 18.22 -8.51 -29.94
CA ALA A 514 17.38 -9.64 -29.54
C ALA A 514 16.94 -9.59 -28.06
N THR A 515 17.65 -8.86 -27.19
CA THR A 515 17.39 -8.80 -25.74
C THR A 515 16.32 -7.78 -25.34
N ASP A 516 16.13 -6.69 -26.11
CA ASP A 516 15.12 -5.68 -25.81
C ASP A 516 13.69 -6.19 -26.05
N GLY A 517 13.46 -6.92 -27.16
CA GLY A 517 12.14 -7.46 -27.50
C GLY A 517 11.65 -8.56 -26.54
N LEU A 518 12.57 -9.37 -25.98
CA LEU A 518 12.24 -10.40 -24.99
C LEU A 518 11.91 -9.82 -23.61
N THR A 519 12.45 -8.64 -23.28
CA THR A 519 12.26 -7.97 -21.99
C THR A 519 10.92 -7.22 -21.96
N GLU A 520 10.56 -6.54 -23.05
CA GLU A 520 9.26 -5.89 -23.24
C GLU A 520 8.11 -6.94 -23.25
N TRP A 521 8.38 -8.09 -23.88
CA TRP A 521 7.47 -9.25 -23.92
C TRP A 521 7.14 -9.82 -22.53
N ALA A 522 8.14 -9.91 -21.64
CA ALA A 522 7.96 -10.45 -20.29
C ALA A 522 7.23 -9.47 -19.34
N GLU A 523 7.47 -8.16 -19.48
CA GLU A 523 6.79 -7.13 -18.70
C GLU A 523 5.31 -7.02 -19.09
N GLU A 524 5.00 -7.12 -20.40
CA GLU A 524 3.62 -7.12 -20.88
C GLU A 524 2.85 -8.36 -20.41
N LEU A 525 3.47 -9.55 -20.45
CA LEU A 525 2.91 -10.79 -19.92
C LEU A 525 2.56 -10.69 -18.43
N ALA A 526 3.46 -10.15 -17.62
CA ALA A 526 3.24 -9.98 -16.18
C ALA A 526 2.08 -9.00 -15.89
N ALA A 527 1.99 -7.90 -16.65
CA ALA A 527 0.91 -6.93 -16.52
C ALA A 527 -0.45 -7.52 -16.93
N LEU A 528 -0.50 -8.32 -18.00
CA LEU A 528 -1.71 -9.01 -18.44
C LEU A 528 -2.16 -10.08 -17.42
N GLY A 529 -1.21 -10.82 -16.83
CA GLY A 529 -1.49 -11.78 -15.76
C GLY A 529 -2.10 -11.15 -14.51
N MET A 530 -1.56 -10.01 -14.06
CA MET A 530 -2.12 -9.26 -12.93
C MET A 530 -3.56 -8.79 -13.21
N ARG A 531 -3.81 -8.24 -14.40
CA ARG A 531 -5.14 -7.77 -14.81
C ARG A 531 -6.16 -8.90 -14.85
N ARG A 532 -5.77 -10.07 -15.39
CA ARG A 532 -6.62 -11.26 -15.38
C ARG A 532 -6.97 -11.70 -13.97
N ASN A 533 -6.02 -11.74 -13.03
CA ASN A 533 -6.28 -12.17 -11.66
C ASN A 533 -7.31 -11.27 -10.95
N ILE A 534 -7.21 -9.95 -11.17
CA ILE A 534 -8.19 -8.98 -10.66
C ILE A 534 -9.57 -9.23 -11.29
N LEU A 535 -9.59 -9.46 -12.60
CA LEU A 535 -10.82 -9.72 -13.35
C LEU A 535 -11.51 -11.01 -12.90
N GLU A 536 -10.75 -12.09 -12.70
CA GLU A 536 -11.24 -13.39 -12.23
C GLU A 536 -11.88 -13.26 -10.85
N ARG A 537 -11.22 -12.54 -9.91
CA ARG A 537 -11.78 -12.29 -8.58
C ARG A 537 -13.10 -11.52 -8.66
N ARG A 538 -13.16 -10.47 -9.47
CA ARG A 538 -14.39 -9.68 -9.65
C ARG A 538 -15.51 -10.49 -10.31
N LEU A 539 -15.19 -11.33 -11.30
CA LEU A 539 -16.18 -12.14 -12.01
C LEU A 539 -16.82 -13.16 -11.07
N ARG A 540 -15.99 -13.71 -10.17
CA ARG A 540 -16.40 -14.62 -9.10
C ARG A 540 -17.35 -13.96 -8.10
N GLU A 541 -17.00 -12.77 -7.61
CA GLU A 541 -17.84 -11.97 -6.72
C GLU A 541 -19.19 -11.65 -7.37
N ILE A 542 -19.17 -11.18 -8.62
CA ILE A 542 -20.38 -10.83 -9.39
C ILE A 542 -21.24 -12.08 -9.61
N ALA A 543 -20.65 -13.20 -10.03
CA ALA A 543 -21.38 -14.43 -10.27
C ALA A 543 -22.10 -14.93 -9.00
N LEU A 544 -21.40 -14.91 -7.86
CA LEU A 544 -21.97 -15.30 -6.57
C LEU A 544 -23.09 -14.35 -6.13
N ASN A 545 -22.90 -13.04 -6.28
CA ASN A 545 -23.89 -12.04 -5.86
C ASN A 545 -25.18 -12.11 -6.68
N PHE A 546 -25.09 -12.27 -8.01
CA PHE A 546 -26.27 -12.41 -8.87
C PHE A 546 -27.02 -13.73 -8.60
N LEU A 547 -26.30 -14.83 -8.36
CA LEU A 547 -26.92 -16.10 -7.97
C LEU A 547 -27.64 -15.99 -6.62
N ARG A 548 -27.00 -15.39 -5.62
CA ARG A 548 -27.61 -15.16 -4.29
C ARG A 548 -28.84 -14.28 -4.41
N PHE A 549 -28.76 -13.17 -5.15
CA PHE A 549 -29.87 -12.25 -5.34
C PHE A 549 -31.07 -12.96 -6.02
N SER A 550 -30.81 -13.72 -7.09
CA SER A 550 -31.84 -14.50 -7.78
C SER A 550 -32.48 -15.56 -6.87
N ALA A 551 -31.68 -16.29 -6.10
CA ALA A 551 -32.16 -17.32 -5.17
C ALA A 551 -32.97 -16.72 -4.00
N LEU A 552 -32.56 -15.55 -3.49
CA LEU A 552 -33.28 -14.81 -2.46
C LEU A 552 -34.61 -14.25 -2.98
N SER A 553 -34.64 -13.69 -4.18
CA SER A 553 -35.88 -13.22 -4.83
C SER A 553 -36.88 -14.36 -5.10
N ALA A 554 -36.39 -15.58 -5.29
CA ALA A 554 -37.21 -16.79 -5.44
C ALA A 554 -37.59 -17.45 -4.10
N GLY A 555 -37.11 -16.93 -2.96
CA GLY A 555 -37.40 -17.46 -1.62
C GLY A 555 -36.68 -18.76 -1.26
N LYS A 556 -35.62 -19.14 -1.99
CA LYS A 556 -34.88 -20.40 -1.81
C LYS A 556 -33.36 -20.19 -1.78
N PRO A 557 -32.77 -19.78 -0.64
CA PRO A 557 -31.35 -19.45 -0.54
C PRO A 557 -30.39 -20.58 -0.88
N SER A 558 -30.78 -21.84 -0.66
CA SER A 558 -29.98 -23.03 -0.99
C SER A 558 -29.81 -23.25 -2.50
N GLU A 559 -30.67 -22.67 -3.32
CA GLU A 559 -30.69 -22.85 -4.78
C GLU A 559 -29.45 -22.26 -5.46
N ALA A 560 -28.84 -21.21 -4.87
CA ALA A 560 -27.61 -20.63 -5.39
C ALA A 560 -26.44 -21.64 -5.36
N LYS A 561 -26.37 -22.49 -4.33
CA LYS A 561 -25.37 -23.54 -4.20
C LYS A 561 -25.61 -24.65 -5.22
N ASP A 562 -26.86 -25.10 -5.35
CA ASP A 562 -27.22 -26.20 -6.25
C ASP A 562 -26.95 -25.81 -7.72
N ARG A 563 -27.24 -24.55 -8.09
CA ARG A 563 -26.94 -23.99 -9.42
C ARG A 563 -25.44 -23.92 -9.70
N ALA A 564 -24.63 -23.55 -8.70
CA ALA A 564 -23.17 -23.57 -8.81
C ALA A 564 -22.63 -25.00 -8.95
N LEU A 565 -23.07 -25.95 -8.11
CA LEU A 565 -22.62 -27.35 -8.20
C LEU A 565 -22.99 -28.00 -9.52
N ALA A 566 -24.13 -27.63 -10.11
CA ALA A 566 -24.64 -28.22 -11.35
C ALA A 566 -23.76 -27.97 -12.60
N ILE A 567 -22.71 -27.14 -12.52
CA ILE A 567 -21.74 -26.96 -13.61
C ILE A 567 -20.48 -27.84 -13.47
N LEU A 568 -20.24 -28.42 -12.29
CA LEU A 568 -19.07 -29.26 -12.01
C LEU A 568 -19.31 -30.72 -12.42
N PRO A 569 -18.26 -31.54 -12.62
CA PRO A 569 -18.37 -32.99 -12.76
C PRO A 569 -18.88 -33.68 -11.48
N GLU A 570 -19.49 -34.86 -11.62
CA GLU A 570 -20.15 -35.59 -10.53
C GLU A 570 -19.25 -35.84 -9.31
N ALA A 571 -17.98 -36.21 -9.53
CA ALA A 571 -17.01 -36.42 -8.46
C ALA A 571 -16.75 -35.15 -7.62
N GLN A 572 -16.72 -33.97 -8.24
CA GLN A 572 -16.51 -32.69 -7.54
C GLN A 572 -17.80 -32.20 -6.87
N ARG A 573 -18.98 -32.53 -7.42
CA ARG A 573 -20.27 -32.19 -6.79
C ARG A 573 -20.42 -32.85 -5.42
N GLU A 574 -20.09 -34.14 -5.33
CA GLU A 574 -20.15 -34.86 -4.06
C GLU A 574 -19.08 -34.37 -3.08
N ALA A 575 -17.88 -34.07 -3.57
CA ALA A 575 -16.81 -33.49 -2.74
C ALA A 575 -17.18 -32.13 -2.15
N PHE A 576 -17.96 -31.30 -2.86
CA PHE A 576 -18.31 -29.94 -2.42
C PHE A 576 -19.72 -29.82 -1.83
N LYS A 577 -20.42 -30.94 -1.66
CA LYS A 577 -21.81 -30.99 -1.17
C LYS A 577 -21.99 -30.46 0.26
N HIS A 578 -20.95 -30.45 1.07
CA HIS A 578 -20.96 -29.92 2.44
C HIS A 578 -20.58 -28.44 2.53
N LEU A 579 -20.06 -27.84 1.45
CA LEU A 579 -19.55 -26.47 1.41
C LEU A 579 -20.67 -25.44 1.18
N SER A 580 -20.43 -24.17 1.52
CA SER A 580 -21.36 -23.08 1.19
C SER A 580 -21.28 -22.70 -0.29
N ALA A 581 -22.26 -21.93 -0.81
CA ALA A 581 -22.19 -21.42 -2.19
C ALA A 581 -20.93 -20.58 -2.45
N GLU A 582 -20.44 -19.88 -1.41
CA GLU A 582 -19.24 -19.06 -1.47
C GLU A 582 -17.97 -19.91 -1.55
N ASP A 583 -17.89 -20.95 -0.73
CA ASP A 583 -16.77 -21.90 -0.72
C ASP A 583 -16.70 -22.75 -2.00
N VAL A 584 -17.85 -23.01 -2.63
CA VAL A 584 -17.92 -23.69 -3.92
C VAL A 584 -17.37 -22.78 -5.02
N VAL A 585 -17.89 -21.56 -5.11
CA VAL A 585 -17.49 -20.59 -6.15
C VAL A 585 -16.05 -20.09 -5.93
N SER A 586 -15.54 -20.08 -4.69
CA SER A 586 -14.14 -19.78 -4.38
C SER A 586 -13.14 -20.84 -4.87
N ARG A 587 -13.61 -22.01 -5.32
CA ARG A 587 -12.77 -23.07 -5.88
C ARG A 587 -12.89 -23.20 -7.41
N PHE A 588 -13.72 -22.37 -8.05
CA PHE A 588 -13.94 -22.45 -9.50
C PHE A 588 -12.69 -22.00 -10.25
N LEU A 589 -12.36 -22.74 -11.31
CA LEU A 589 -11.41 -22.28 -12.31
C LEU A 589 -12.06 -21.25 -13.23
N TRP A 590 -11.27 -20.52 -14.01
CA TRP A 590 -11.77 -19.56 -15.00
C TRP A 590 -12.81 -20.17 -15.96
N THR A 591 -12.59 -21.41 -16.40
CA THR A 591 -13.53 -22.14 -17.26
C THR A 591 -14.84 -22.48 -16.56
N ASP A 592 -14.79 -22.78 -15.26
CA ASP A 592 -15.99 -23.02 -14.45
C ASP A 592 -16.78 -21.73 -14.23
N LEU A 593 -16.10 -20.61 -13.96
CA LEU A 593 -16.75 -19.28 -13.89
C LEU A 593 -17.43 -18.92 -15.22
N THR A 594 -16.74 -19.15 -16.34
CA THR A 594 -17.29 -18.89 -17.68
C THR A 594 -18.52 -19.76 -17.96
N LYS A 595 -18.46 -21.06 -17.64
CA LYS A 595 -19.60 -21.99 -17.77
C LYS A 595 -20.77 -21.58 -16.88
N LEU A 596 -20.51 -21.16 -15.65
CA LEU A 596 -21.52 -20.70 -14.71
C LEU A 596 -22.28 -19.48 -15.27
N VAL A 597 -21.54 -18.45 -15.68
CA VAL A 597 -22.11 -17.22 -16.25
C VAL A 597 -22.85 -17.51 -17.55
N ALA A 598 -22.33 -18.39 -18.40
CA ALA A 598 -22.97 -18.78 -19.65
C ALA A 598 -24.27 -19.57 -19.42
N LYS A 599 -24.30 -20.46 -18.42
CA LYS A 599 -25.51 -21.23 -18.03
C LYS A 599 -26.58 -20.31 -17.47
N GLU A 600 -26.17 -19.29 -16.72
CA GLU A 600 -27.04 -18.36 -16.01
C GLU A 600 -27.20 -17.02 -16.75
N TRP A 601 -27.06 -17.04 -18.08
CA TRP A 601 -26.90 -15.84 -18.90
C TRP A 601 -28.01 -14.79 -18.74
N THR A 602 -29.24 -15.22 -18.46
CA THR A 602 -30.36 -14.30 -18.25
C THR A 602 -30.08 -13.29 -17.14
N LEU A 603 -29.36 -13.70 -16.08
CA LEU A 603 -28.94 -12.83 -14.97
C LEU A 603 -27.88 -11.80 -15.40
N PHE A 604 -27.02 -12.15 -16.35
CA PHE A 604 -25.83 -11.36 -16.70
C PHE A 604 -25.96 -10.59 -18.02
N SER A 605 -26.96 -10.89 -18.85
CA SER A 605 -27.15 -10.32 -20.18
C SER A 605 -27.14 -8.78 -20.21
N ARG A 606 -27.76 -8.11 -19.24
CA ARG A 606 -27.77 -6.65 -19.13
C ARG A 606 -26.39 -6.05 -18.83
N LEU A 607 -25.54 -6.80 -18.13
CA LEU A 607 -24.21 -6.39 -17.73
C LEU A 607 -23.19 -6.67 -18.83
N LEU A 608 -23.13 -7.93 -19.28
CA LEU A 608 -22.08 -8.46 -20.13
C LEU A 608 -22.41 -8.36 -21.64
N GLY A 609 -23.65 -8.02 -21.98
CA GLY A 609 -24.08 -7.75 -23.35
C GLY A 609 -24.48 -9.01 -24.10
N ASP A 610 -23.71 -9.37 -25.14
CA ASP A 610 -23.97 -10.54 -25.98
C ASP A 610 -23.25 -11.79 -25.46
N LYS A 611 -23.94 -12.94 -25.48
CA LYS A 611 -23.46 -14.20 -24.88
C LYS A 611 -22.26 -14.75 -25.62
N ASP A 612 -22.36 -14.80 -26.94
CA ASP A 612 -21.31 -15.38 -27.77
C ASP A 612 -20.08 -14.47 -27.76
N SER A 613 -20.27 -13.16 -27.71
CA SER A 613 -19.18 -12.20 -27.50
C SER A 613 -18.49 -12.39 -26.14
N PHE A 614 -19.24 -12.62 -25.07
CA PHE A 614 -18.66 -12.88 -23.75
C PHE A 614 -17.83 -14.18 -23.74
N ILE A 615 -18.39 -15.28 -24.25
CA ILE A 615 -17.71 -16.58 -24.29
C ILE A 615 -16.42 -16.47 -25.12
N ARG A 616 -16.46 -15.84 -26.30
CA ARG A 616 -15.26 -15.62 -27.13
C ARG A 616 -14.16 -14.87 -26.38
N HIS A 617 -14.50 -13.81 -25.66
CA HIS A 617 -13.49 -13.06 -24.88
C HIS A 617 -12.96 -13.85 -23.68
N CYS A 618 -13.80 -14.65 -23.01
CA CYS A 618 -13.38 -15.54 -21.95
C CYS A 618 -12.46 -16.67 -22.44
N ASP A 619 -12.72 -17.21 -23.63
CA ASP A 619 -11.89 -18.25 -24.25
C ASP A 619 -10.49 -17.69 -24.58
N ILE A 620 -10.43 -16.48 -25.14
CA ILE A 620 -9.16 -15.78 -25.40
C ILE A 620 -8.38 -15.54 -24.10
N ILE A 621 -9.05 -15.13 -23.02
CA ILE A 621 -8.40 -14.89 -21.72
C ILE A 621 -7.94 -16.19 -21.05
N ASN A 622 -8.65 -17.29 -21.32
CA ASN A 622 -8.32 -18.61 -20.77
C ASN A 622 -7.02 -19.19 -21.34
N ASP A 623 -6.65 -18.81 -22.57
CA ASP A 623 -5.36 -19.19 -23.15
C ASP A 623 -4.21 -18.48 -22.39
N ARG A 624 -3.63 -19.21 -21.43
CA ARG A 624 -2.55 -18.74 -20.55
C ARG A 624 -1.20 -18.70 -21.25
N PHE A 625 -0.83 -17.54 -21.77
CA PHE A 625 0.51 -17.31 -22.31
C PHE A 625 1.60 -17.26 -21.22
N ASP A 626 1.22 -17.06 -19.96
CA ASP A 626 2.09 -17.04 -18.78
C ASP A 626 2.44 -18.44 -18.23
N ALA A 627 1.64 -19.46 -18.55
CA ALA A 627 1.74 -20.80 -17.95
C ALA A 627 1.96 -21.95 -18.95
N HIS A 628 1.83 -21.68 -20.24
CA HIS A 628 2.12 -22.65 -21.29
C HIS A 628 3.07 -22.01 -22.30
N ALA A 629 4.20 -22.68 -22.55
CA ALA A 629 5.21 -22.30 -23.54
C ALA A 629 4.70 -22.42 -24.99
N LYS A 630 3.60 -21.73 -25.32
CA LYS A 630 3.12 -21.51 -26.69
C LYS A 630 3.79 -20.24 -27.22
N ALA A 631 4.26 -20.27 -28.46
CA ALA A 631 4.75 -19.09 -29.16
C ALA A 631 3.56 -18.19 -29.49
N ALA A 632 3.37 -17.12 -28.71
CA ALA A 632 2.36 -16.08 -28.94
C ALA A 632 3.02 -14.85 -29.57
N ASP A 633 2.41 -14.30 -30.61
CA ASP A 633 2.91 -13.12 -31.30
C ASP A 633 2.29 -11.81 -30.76
N LEU A 634 2.77 -10.66 -31.26
CA LEU A 634 2.27 -9.34 -30.84
C LEU A 634 0.77 -9.13 -31.14
N ALA A 635 0.21 -9.84 -32.14
CA ALA A 635 -1.21 -9.75 -32.46
C ALA A 635 -2.07 -10.53 -31.45
N ASP A 636 -1.57 -11.67 -30.94
CA ASP A 636 -2.19 -12.43 -29.87
C ASP A 636 -2.27 -11.61 -28.57
N PHE A 637 -1.21 -10.86 -28.22
CA PHE A 637 -1.21 -9.97 -27.06
C PHE A 637 -2.18 -8.80 -27.21
N ALA A 638 -2.25 -8.18 -28.38
CA ALA A 638 -3.23 -7.14 -28.65
C ALA A 638 -4.67 -7.66 -28.51
N LEU A 639 -4.92 -8.89 -28.98
CA LEU A 639 -6.22 -9.56 -28.85
C LEU A 639 -6.55 -9.91 -27.39
N TYR A 640 -5.57 -10.39 -26.63
CA TYR A 640 -5.70 -10.69 -25.20
C TYR A 640 -5.99 -9.42 -24.38
N ARG A 641 -5.21 -8.35 -24.61
CA ARG A 641 -5.38 -7.03 -24.00
C ARG A 641 -6.75 -6.45 -24.29
N ARG A 642 -7.21 -6.54 -25.55
CA ARG A 642 -8.55 -6.09 -25.96
C ARG A 642 -9.65 -6.87 -25.24
N SER A 643 -9.48 -8.18 -25.07
CA SER A 643 -10.45 -9.04 -24.38
C SER A 643 -10.53 -8.73 -22.89
N LEU A 644 -9.39 -8.49 -22.23
CA LEU A 644 -9.36 -8.03 -20.84
C LEU A 644 -10.07 -6.67 -20.68
N SER A 645 -9.72 -5.68 -21.50
CA SER A 645 -10.35 -4.36 -21.45
C SER A 645 -11.86 -4.41 -21.71
N PHE A 646 -12.32 -5.32 -22.59
CA PHE A 646 -13.74 -5.54 -22.82
C PHE A 646 -14.47 -5.96 -21.55
N LEU A 647 -14.00 -7.02 -20.86
CA LEU A 647 -14.64 -7.50 -19.64
C LEU A 647 -14.50 -6.51 -18.47
N GLU A 648 -13.34 -5.88 -18.31
CA GLU A 648 -13.11 -4.83 -17.30
C GLU A 648 -14.11 -3.68 -17.43
N SER A 649 -14.33 -3.18 -18.66
CA SER A 649 -15.26 -2.07 -18.94
C SER A 649 -16.73 -2.43 -18.71
N ARG A 650 -17.08 -3.72 -18.81
CA ARG A 650 -18.44 -4.21 -18.55
C ARG A 650 -18.68 -4.38 -17.07
N MET A 651 -17.69 -4.87 -16.35
CA MET A 651 -17.77 -5.11 -14.90
C MET A 651 -17.60 -3.84 -14.07
N SER A 652 -16.99 -2.78 -14.61
CA SER A 652 -16.90 -1.46 -13.96
C SER A 652 -18.24 -0.73 -13.85
N LYS A 653 -19.29 -1.21 -14.53
CA LYS A 653 -20.65 -0.62 -14.51
C LYS A 653 -21.47 -0.99 -13.26
N ILE A 654 -20.90 -1.76 -12.33
CA ILE A 654 -21.53 -2.21 -11.07
C ILE A 654 -20.99 -1.40 -9.87
N GLN A 655 -20.80 -0.09 -10.03
CA GLN A 655 -20.52 0.81 -8.90
C GLN A 655 -21.80 1.37 -8.31
#